data_AF-A0A7K0WP61-F1
#
_entry.id   AF-A0A7K0WP61-F1
#
_cell.length_a   1.000
_cell.length_b   1.000
_cell.length_c   1.000
_cell.angle_alpha   90.00
_cell.angle_beta   90.00
_cell.angle_gamma   90.00
#
_symmetry.space_group_name_H-M   'P 1'
#
loop_
_entity.id
_entity.type
_entity.pdbx_description
1 polymer ?
#
loop_
_entity_poly.entity_id
_entity_poly.type
_entity_poly.pdbx_seq_one_letter_code
_entity_poly.pdbx_strand_id
1 'polypeptide(L)'
;MRAESEASSMNEQIEASVELAAAWLATEQKASGEFPSFSSPLIAAQDWQPDSVNFVTALTSLALEGVDLPQTKAMRERAALYLTGQREGAGLWRYWAKAAELHDYTPPDADDTACCSLAVGSSAGTANQKLLLANRDPLGRFYTWMLPRSEIRSLSYRWALRSERSGAAQARRVELWENSEASPSDVDVTVNANVIRYLGPQLAPVAAVEWVASVVEAGTEIEEDHWYRSRTSLYRSIAISARDGIERFAGLRNLVISRIVKDAASGGFRSDLELADALRVLRLFDADPEDCVVLAKMLLQRQRPEGCWERSICYYGGPQESFGWASEALSTATAIGALHGIDLGEFGATPFSSGTEDLPDSAPVTLAPLRKIVGIKDPEVAHALARDGFVRLGVILTAEEVARGQEIFAEAVRRMNRPIGDAWFHTILIPEDDVRAFITEELEVLLAPKIAEVIDPEQLELMRLDFSVKPPSTNNEPGPHQDYALVDEREATSFYAWIPLVDMNEFNGTLHVVPGSHRYTNMIRSFHVPSTFDEVLDSVRAAALRFDCLAGELILMVSGVIHFSPPNSSDEVRLAAHGMLAPSKIPLKFYFADEQTPEGKVEAYEADIDSYVNQLHQGRPHPDVQPIQILERPPQSMTPERFLAGLRATTDAQG
;
A
#
# COMPACT_ATOMS: atom_id res chain seq x y z
N MET A 1 -20.93 -32.72 26.81
CA MET A 1 -19.56 -32.19 26.86
C MET A 1 -19.27 -31.63 25.48
N ARG A 2 -19.56 -30.33 25.29
CA ARG A 2 -19.08 -29.58 24.13
C ARG A 2 -17.61 -29.30 24.43
N ALA A 3 -16.72 -29.68 23.52
CA ALA A 3 -15.32 -29.28 23.58
C ALA A 3 -15.28 -27.76 23.42
N GLU A 4 -14.84 -27.06 24.45
CA GLU A 4 -14.41 -25.67 24.36
C GLU A 4 -13.18 -25.67 23.43
N SER A 5 -13.32 -25.00 22.30
CA SER A 5 -12.20 -24.69 21.41
C SER A 5 -11.32 -23.67 22.13
N GLU A 6 -10.22 -24.11 22.74
CA GLU A 6 -9.20 -23.20 23.28
C GLU A 6 -8.66 -22.35 22.12
N ALA A 7 -8.90 -21.03 22.17
CA ALA A 7 -8.38 -20.09 21.19
C ALA A 7 -6.85 -20.07 21.28
N SER A 8 -6.18 -20.42 20.18
CA SER A 8 -4.73 -20.48 20.12
C SER A 8 -4.12 -19.08 20.24
N SER A 9 -3.06 -18.93 21.04
CA SER A 9 -2.37 -17.65 21.22
C SER A 9 -1.75 -17.17 19.91
N MET A 10 -1.52 -15.86 19.77
CA MET A 10 -0.87 -15.33 18.55
C MET A 10 0.50 -15.98 18.31
N ASN A 11 1.24 -16.28 19.39
CA ASN A 11 2.53 -16.97 19.30
C ASN A 11 2.40 -18.39 18.70
N GLU A 12 1.42 -19.17 19.14
CA GLU A 12 1.16 -20.50 18.59
C GLU A 12 0.74 -20.44 17.10
N GLN A 13 -0.03 -19.42 16.72
CA GLN A 13 -0.41 -19.22 15.32
C GLN A 13 0.78 -18.80 14.46
N ILE A 14 1.69 -17.98 15.00
CA ILE A 14 2.96 -17.65 14.34
C ILE A 14 3.78 -18.92 14.12
N GLU A 15 3.91 -19.78 15.13
CA GLU A 15 4.64 -21.03 15.00
C GLU A 15 4.04 -21.92 13.90
N ALA A 16 2.70 -22.12 13.92
CA ALA A 16 2.01 -22.89 12.90
C ALA A 16 2.14 -22.28 11.49
N SER A 17 2.00 -20.96 11.38
CA SER A 17 2.17 -20.20 10.14
C SER A 17 3.58 -20.38 9.55
N VAL A 18 4.60 -20.26 10.41
CA VAL A 18 6.01 -20.41 10.04
C VAL A 18 6.33 -21.85 9.62
N GLU A 19 5.80 -22.85 10.31
CA GLU A 19 5.98 -24.26 9.92
C GLU A 19 5.35 -24.58 8.57
N LEU A 20 4.12 -24.11 8.34
CA LEU A 20 3.40 -24.28 7.08
C LEU A 20 4.15 -23.62 5.92
N ALA A 21 4.58 -22.37 6.12
CA ALA A 21 5.37 -21.61 5.16
C ALA A 21 6.70 -22.29 4.84
N ALA A 22 7.42 -22.80 5.84
CA ALA A 22 8.69 -23.49 5.66
C ALA A 22 8.52 -24.80 4.87
N ALA A 23 7.44 -25.54 5.12
CA ALA A 23 7.11 -26.75 4.39
C ALA A 23 6.81 -26.46 2.91
N TRP A 24 5.99 -25.44 2.64
CA TRP A 24 5.70 -24.99 1.27
C TRP A 24 6.96 -24.51 0.55
N LEU A 25 7.79 -23.67 1.20
CA LEU A 25 9.00 -23.15 0.58
C LEU A 25 10.00 -24.27 0.22
N ALA A 26 10.04 -25.33 1.03
CA ALA A 26 10.85 -26.50 0.76
C ALA A 26 10.40 -27.28 -0.48
N THR A 27 9.10 -27.30 -0.81
CA THR A 27 8.60 -27.93 -2.03
C THR A 27 8.90 -27.10 -3.28
N GLU A 28 8.94 -25.78 -3.14
CA GLU A 28 9.21 -24.86 -4.25
C GLU A 28 10.70 -24.76 -4.62
N GLN A 29 11.62 -25.07 -3.71
CA GLN A 29 13.05 -25.04 -4.02
C GLN A 29 13.41 -26.12 -5.07
N LYS A 30 13.84 -25.66 -6.26
CA LYS A 30 14.17 -26.52 -7.40
C LYS A 30 15.22 -27.57 -7.02
N ALA A 31 15.25 -28.70 -7.71
CA ALA A 31 16.22 -29.79 -7.46
C ALA A 31 17.69 -29.30 -7.47
N SER A 32 18.00 -28.31 -8.32
CA SER A 32 19.30 -27.64 -8.41
C SER A 32 19.74 -26.90 -7.14
N GLY A 33 18.82 -26.56 -6.23
CA GLY A 33 19.04 -25.71 -5.05
C GLY A 33 18.64 -24.25 -5.26
N GLU A 34 18.24 -23.88 -6.48
CA GLU A 34 17.74 -22.56 -6.85
C GLU A 34 16.31 -22.31 -6.32
N PHE A 35 16.00 -21.07 -5.94
CA PHE A 35 14.64 -20.65 -5.65
C PHE A 35 13.96 -20.02 -6.87
N PRO A 36 12.65 -20.25 -7.07
CA PRO A 36 11.92 -19.67 -8.20
C PRO A 36 11.95 -18.13 -8.23
N SER A 37 12.13 -17.60 -9.42
CA SER A 37 12.03 -16.18 -9.75
C SER A 37 11.22 -16.02 -11.03
N PHE A 38 10.52 -14.91 -11.14
CA PHE A 38 9.69 -14.59 -12.29
C PHE A 38 9.96 -13.16 -12.74
N SER A 39 9.79 -12.89 -14.02
CA SER A 39 9.97 -11.57 -14.62
C SER A 39 8.74 -11.18 -15.42
N SER A 40 8.41 -9.89 -15.47
CA SER A 40 7.27 -9.41 -16.25
C SER A 40 7.39 -7.94 -16.64
N PRO A 41 6.88 -7.53 -17.83
CA PRO A 41 6.55 -6.14 -18.12
C PRO A 41 5.43 -5.64 -17.19
N LEU A 42 5.53 -4.41 -16.72
CA LEU A 42 4.58 -3.83 -15.76
C LEU A 42 3.66 -2.76 -16.37
N ILE A 43 4.01 -2.23 -17.55
CA ILE A 43 3.19 -1.24 -18.29
C ILE A 43 2.06 -1.91 -19.08
N ALA A 44 2.17 -3.21 -19.36
CA ALA A 44 1.15 -4.02 -20.01
C ALA A 44 0.49 -4.97 -19.00
N ALA A 45 -0.45 -5.80 -19.46
CA ALA A 45 -0.97 -6.89 -18.64
C ALA A 45 0.20 -7.77 -18.15
N GLN A 46 0.32 -7.93 -16.83
CA GLN A 46 1.39 -8.71 -16.23
C GLN A 46 1.31 -10.16 -16.71
N ASP A 47 2.41 -10.61 -17.31
CA ASP A 47 2.63 -11.99 -17.73
C ASP A 47 3.91 -12.50 -17.08
N TRP A 48 3.76 -13.24 -15.98
CA TRP A 48 4.88 -13.70 -15.15
C TRP A 48 5.58 -14.88 -15.80
N GLN A 49 6.74 -14.63 -16.39
CA GLN A 49 7.57 -15.66 -17.01
C GLN A 49 8.64 -16.15 -16.04
N PRO A 50 8.85 -17.48 -15.90
CA PRO A 50 9.94 -18.00 -15.09
C PRO A 50 11.29 -17.48 -15.58
N ASP A 51 12.11 -16.99 -14.65
CA ASP A 51 13.49 -16.56 -14.90
C ASP A 51 14.44 -17.29 -13.93
N SER A 52 15.74 -17.27 -14.21
CA SER A 52 16.78 -17.90 -13.39
C SER A 52 17.85 -16.88 -13.02
N VAL A 53 17.66 -16.27 -11.85
CA VAL A 53 18.52 -15.18 -11.35
C VAL A 53 19.17 -15.60 -10.04
N ASN A 54 20.49 -15.42 -9.96
CA ASN A 54 21.27 -15.79 -8.79
C ASN A 54 20.84 -14.96 -7.58
N PHE A 55 20.51 -13.69 -7.85
CA PHE A 55 20.14 -12.71 -6.86
C PHE A 55 18.97 -13.11 -5.96
N VAL A 56 17.83 -13.52 -6.55
CA VAL A 56 16.65 -13.99 -5.80
C VAL A 56 16.99 -15.19 -4.95
N THR A 57 17.77 -16.16 -5.47
CA THR A 57 18.19 -17.32 -4.67
C THR A 57 19.05 -16.91 -3.48
N ALA A 58 19.93 -15.92 -3.65
CA ALA A 58 20.75 -15.39 -2.57
C ALA A 58 19.89 -14.69 -1.51
N LEU A 59 19.00 -13.78 -1.92
CA LEU A 59 18.11 -13.07 -1.00
C LEU A 59 17.19 -14.03 -0.22
N THR A 60 16.60 -15.02 -0.89
CA THR A 60 15.73 -16.02 -0.23
C THR A 60 16.51 -16.82 0.81
N SER A 61 17.76 -17.21 0.50
CA SER A 61 18.64 -17.90 1.46
C SER A 61 19.03 -17.02 2.65
N LEU A 62 19.26 -15.72 2.42
CA LEU A 62 19.58 -14.74 3.45
C LEU A 62 18.39 -14.38 4.33
N ALA A 63 17.18 -14.36 3.79
CA ALA A 63 15.96 -14.12 4.53
C ALA A 63 15.70 -15.20 5.61
N LEU A 64 16.14 -16.44 5.34
CA LEU A 64 16.08 -17.57 6.27
C LEU A 64 17.24 -17.58 7.30
N GLU A 65 18.10 -16.56 7.33
CA GLU A 65 19.19 -16.47 8.30
C GLU A 65 18.67 -16.30 9.73
N GLY A 66 19.09 -17.20 10.62
CA GLY A 66 18.67 -17.21 12.02
C GLY A 66 17.35 -17.94 12.28
N VAL A 67 16.78 -18.61 11.28
CA VAL A 67 15.61 -19.47 11.45
C VAL A 67 16.05 -20.87 11.88
N ASP A 68 15.62 -21.33 13.06
CA ASP A 68 16.01 -22.62 13.65
C ASP A 68 15.00 -23.73 13.31
N LEU A 69 14.78 -23.93 12.02
CA LEU A 69 13.98 -25.05 11.49
C LEU A 69 14.87 -25.96 10.63
N PRO A 70 14.89 -27.29 10.84
CA PRO A 70 15.75 -28.20 10.08
C PRO A 70 15.60 -28.09 8.56
N GLN A 71 14.36 -27.87 8.09
CA GLN A 71 14.04 -27.72 6.67
C GLN A 71 14.68 -26.45 6.08
N THR A 72 14.64 -25.34 6.81
CA THR A 72 15.22 -24.06 6.37
C THR A 72 16.74 -24.12 6.29
N LYS A 73 17.39 -24.81 7.24
CA LYS A 73 18.83 -25.06 7.18
C LYS A 73 19.21 -25.87 5.94
N ALA A 74 18.48 -26.95 5.65
CA ALA A 74 18.71 -27.77 4.46
C ALA A 74 18.50 -26.96 3.16
N MET A 75 17.47 -26.11 3.12
CA MET A 75 17.23 -25.22 1.99
C MET A 75 18.39 -24.25 1.76
N ARG A 76 18.90 -23.60 2.82
CA ARG A 76 20.04 -22.69 2.74
C ARG A 76 21.32 -23.40 2.30
N GLU A 77 21.59 -24.61 2.79
CA GLU A 77 22.74 -25.42 2.36
C GLU A 77 22.67 -25.74 0.86
N ARG A 78 21.49 -26.12 0.35
CA ARG A 78 21.28 -26.36 -1.09
C ARG A 78 21.43 -25.09 -1.92
N ALA A 79 20.89 -23.97 -1.45
CA ALA A 79 21.06 -22.67 -2.10
C ALA A 79 22.54 -22.24 -2.15
N ALA A 80 23.28 -22.41 -1.05
CA ALA A 80 24.70 -22.13 -0.99
C ALA A 80 25.53 -23.01 -1.95
N LEU A 81 25.17 -24.30 -2.08
CA LEU A 81 25.79 -25.20 -3.07
C LEU A 81 25.49 -24.76 -4.50
N TYR A 82 24.24 -24.41 -4.80
CA TYR A 82 23.84 -23.85 -6.09
C TYR A 82 24.66 -22.60 -6.43
N LEU A 83 24.64 -21.59 -5.55
CA LEU A 83 25.33 -20.31 -5.74
C LEU A 83 26.85 -20.47 -5.85
N THR A 84 27.44 -21.42 -5.13
CA THR A 84 28.87 -21.78 -5.29
C THR A 84 29.17 -22.25 -6.71
N GLY A 85 28.25 -23.00 -7.33
CA GLY A 85 28.33 -23.41 -8.73
C GLY A 85 28.19 -22.23 -9.72
N GLN A 86 27.46 -21.18 -9.33
CA GLN A 86 27.26 -19.97 -10.14
C GLN A 86 28.46 -19.01 -10.08
N ARG A 87 29.35 -19.17 -9.11
CA ARG A 87 30.53 -18.30 -8.91
C ARG A 87 31.46 -18.26 -10.13
N GLU A 88 31.88 -17.07 -10.51
CA GLU A 88 32.89 -16.81 -11.54
C GLU A 88 34.29 -16.57 -10.95
N GLY A 89 35.27 -16.32 -11.83
CA GLY A 89 36.65 -16.03 -11.43
C GLY A 89 36.75 -14.91 -10.39
N ALA A 90 37.64 -15.10 -9.41
CA ALA A 90 37.87 -14.19 -8.29
C ALA A 90 36.67 -13.97 -7.34
N GLY A 91 35.67 -14.86 -7.38
CA GLY A 91 34.54 -14.82 -6.46
C GLY A 91 33.50 -13.77 -6.84
N LEU A 92 33.30 -13.57 -8.14
CA LEU A 92 32.28 -12.66 -8.65
C LEU A 92 31.02 -13.44 -9.03
N TRP A 93 29.89 -12.75 -9.02
CA TRP A 93 28.62 -13.26 -9.52
C TRP A 93 28.03 -12.25 -10.50
N ARG A 94 27.23 -12.78 -11.43
CA ARG A 94 26.35 -12.01 -12.30
C ARG A 94 24.92 -12.21 -11.85
N TYR A 95 24.08 -11.27 -12.26
CA TYR A 95 22.65 -11.32 -12.12
C TYR A 95 22.01 -12.66 -12.56
N TRP A 96 22.17 -13.07 -13.83
CA TRP A 96 21.59 -14.33 -14.33
C TRP A 96 22.47 -15.56 -14.05
N ALA A 97 21.82 -16.70 -13.84
CA ALA A 97 22.47 -18.00 -13.70
C ALA A 97 23.29 -18.39 -14.95
N LYS A 98 24.34 -19.18 -14.77
CA LYS A 98 25.24 -19.63 -15.88
C LYS A 98 24.55 -20.33 -17.03
N ALA A 99 23.43 -20.98 -16.75
CA ALA A 99 22.66 -21.72 -17.75
C ALA A 99 21.63 -20.84 -18.49
N ALA A 100 21.38 -19.62 -18.02
CA ALA A 100 20.45 -18.69 -18.65
C ALA A 100 21.05 -18.13 -19.95
N GLU A 101 20.20 -17.92 -20.95
CA GLU A 101 20.60 -17.32 -22.23
C GLU A 101 21.18 -15.91 -22.05
N LEU A 102 20.64 -15.18 -21.07
CA LEU A 102 21.06 -13.82 -20.72
C LEU A 102 22.24 -13.76 -19.73
N HIS A 103 22.90 -14.88 -19.41
CA HIS A 103 24.00 -14.92 -18.42
C HIS A 103 25.06 -13.83 -18.66
N ASP A 104 25.48 -13.65 -19.91
CA ASP A 104 26.50 -12.67 -20.29
C ASP A 104 25.95 -11.27 -20.63
N TYR A 105 24.63 -11.05 -20.54
CA TYR A 105 23.99 -9.77 -20.86
C TYR A 105 24.44 -8.66 -19.91
N THR A 106 24.46 -8.94 -18.60
CA THR A 106 25.03 -8.06 -17.57
C THR A 106 26.49 -8.41 -17.25
N PRO A 107 27.33 -7.43 -16.89
CA PRO A 107 28.62 -7.72 -16.26
C PRO A 107 28.39 -8.31 -14.87
N PRO A 108 29.43 -8.86 -14.23
CA PRO A 108 29.38 -9.07 -12.80
C PRO A 108 29.12 -7.74 -12.11
N ASP A 109 28.33 -7.75 -11.05
CA ASP A 109 27.93 -6.55 -10.33
C ASP A 109 28.20 -6.70 -8.83
N ALA A 110 28.21 -5.57 -8.14
CA ALA A 110 28.57 -5.47 -6.75
C ALA A 110 27.50 -6.06 -5.83
N ASP A 111 26.23 -5.99 -6.21
CA ASP A 111 25.10 -6.39 -5.38
C ASP A 111 24.96 -7.91 -5.34
N ASP A 112 24.88 -8.54 -6.52
CA ASP A 112 24.91 -9.99 -6.68
C ASP A 112 26.14 -10.58 -6.03
N THR A 113 27.31 -9.98 -6.25
CA THR A 113 28.56 -10.45 -5.64
C THR A 113 28.50 -10.39 -4.12
N ALA A 114 27.97 -9.31 -3.52
CA ALA A 114 27.86 -9.17 -2.07
C ALA A 114 26.84 -10.15 -1.49
N CYS A 115 25.62 -10.17 -2.02
CA CYS A 115 24.52 -11.00 -1.53
C CYS A 115 24.78 -12.49 -1.74
N CYS A 116 25.30 -12.91 -2.90
CA CYS A 116 25.69 -14.31 -3.12
C CYS A 116 26.84 -14.72 -2.19
N SER A 117 27.79 -13.83 -1.91
CA SER A 117 28.88 -14.14 -0.97
C SER A 117 28.39 -14.33 0.45
N LEU A 118 27.46 -13.49 0.91
CA LEU A 118 26.80 -13.65 2.20
C LEU A 118 26.04 -15.00 2.26
N ALA A 119 25.28 -15.33 1.21
CA ALA A 119 24.48 -16.56 1.16
C ALA A 119 25.34 -17.84 1.12
N VAL A 120 26.51 -17.78 0.47
CA VAL A 120 27.47 -18.90 0.39
C VAL A 120 28.33 -19.01 1.67
N GLY A 121 28.50 -17.90 2.40
CA GLY A 121 29.30 -17.84 3.62
C GLY A 121 30.80 -18.00 3.36
N SER A 122 31.53 -18.67 4.26
CA SER A 122 33.00 -18.78 4.19
C SER A 122 33.53 -19.39 2.88
N SER A 123 32.72 -20.20 2.20
CA SER A 123 33.06 -20.83 0.92
C SER A 123 33.19 -19.82 -0.23
N ALA A 124 32.68 -18.60 -0.08
CA ALA A 124 32.79 -17.54 -1.07
C ALA A 124 34.25 -17.11 -1.29
N GLY A 125 35.07 -17.18 -0.23
CA GLY A 125 36.41 -16.58 -0.19
C GLY A 125 36.35 -15.06 0.00
N THR A 126 37.51 -14.41 0.05
CA THR A 126 37.63 -12.96 0.31
C THR A 126 38.29 -12.18 -0.83
N ALA A 127 38.51 -12.84 -1.97
CA ALA A 127 39.17 -12.21 -3.13
C ALA A 127 38.33 -11.06 -3.71
N ASN A 128 37.01 -11.25 -3.75
CA ASN A 128 36.04 -10.27 -4.23
C ASN A 128 35.91 -9.04 -3.32
N GLN A 129 36.14 -9.14 -2.01
CA GLN A 129 36.15 -7.97 -1.11
C GLN A 129 37.17 -6.92 -1.57
N LYS A 130 38.37 -7.36 -2.01
CA LYS A 130 39.38 -6.45 -2.58
C LYS A 130 38.95 -5.83 -3.91
N LEU A 131 38.13 -6.54 -4.67
CA LEU A 131 37.60 -6.07 -5.95
C LEU A 131 36.48 -5.04 -5.73
N LEU A 132 35.56 -5.30 -4.80
CA LEU A 132 34.53 -4.36 -4.37
C LEU A 132 35.15 -3.07 -3.83
N LEU A 133 36.15 -3.17 -2.94
CA LEU A 133 36.90 -2.02 -2.44
C LEU A 133 37.64 -1.23 -3.54
N ALA A 134 37.95 -1.85 -4.68
CA ALA A 134 38.51 -1.16 -5.82
C ALA A 134 37.44 -0.54 -6.74
N ASN A 135 36.22 -1.09 -6.76
CA ASN A 135 35.09 -0.66 -7.61
C ASN A 135 34.33 0.54 -7.01
N ARG A 136 35.07 1.61 -6.66
CA ARG A 136 34.48 2.82 -6.08
C ARG A 136 34.59 4.03 -6.99
N ASP A 137 33.61 4.91 -6.88
CA ASP A 137 33.63 6.23 -7.48
C ASP A 137 34.57 7.18 -6.71
N PRO A 138 34.84 8.40 -7.25
CA PRO A 138 35.70 9.37 -6.57
C PRO A 138 35.20 9.84 -5.20
N LEU A 139 33.90 9.68 -4.90
CA LEU A 139 33.29 10.01 -3.61
C LEU A 139 33.40 8.87 -2.59
N GLY A 140 33.92 7.71 -3.00
CA GLY A 140 34.11 6.55 -2.15
C GLY A 140 32.90 5.63 -2.05
N ARG A 141 31.87 5.83 -2.89
CA ARG A 141 30.69 4.97 -3.05
C ARG A 141 31.00 3.85 -4.04
N PHE A 142 30.27 2.75 -3.98
CA PHE A 142 30.46 1.62 -4.89
C PHE A 142 29.66 1.82 -6.17
N TYR A 143 30.30 1.55 -7.30
CA TYR A 143 29.56 1.37 -8.56
C TYR A 143 28.80 0.05 -8.52
N THR A 144 27.60 0.01 -9.10
CA THR A 144 26.83 -1.22 -9.25
C THR A 144 27.58 -2.21 -10.16
N TRP A 145 27.98 -1.76 -11.35
CA TRP A 145 28.60 -2.65 -12.34
C TRP A 145 30.11 -2.78 -12.16
N MET A 146 30.63 -4.02 -12.15
CA MET A 146 32.07 -4.31 -12.09
C MET A 146 32.68 -4.27 -13.49
N LEU A 147 33.10 -3.08 -13.91
CA LEU A 147 33.63 -2.83 -15.26
C LEU A 147 35.13 -2.50 -15.25
N PRO A 148 35.87 -2.77 -16.35
CA PRO A 148 37.21 -2.25 -16.54
C PRO A 148 37.21 -0.72 -16.63
N ARG A 149 37.72 -0.06 -15.59
CA ARG A 149 37.81 1.41 -15.51
C ARG A 149 39.25 1.90 -15.61
N SER A 150 39.45 3.04 -16.27
CA SER A 150 40.79 3.59 -16.49
C SER A 150 41.39 4.15 -15.19
N GLU A 151 40.50 4.67 -14.34
CA GLU A 151 40.74 5.31 -13.05
C GLU A 151 41.16 4.27 -12.00
N ILE A 152 40.67 3.03 -12.12
CA ILE A 152 41.02 1.92 -11.23
C ILE A 152 42.38 1.35 -11.65
N ARG A 153 43.41 1.63 -10.82
CA ARG A 153 44.80 1.21 -11.06
C ARG A 153 45.15 -0.18 -10.52
N SER A 154 44.25 -0.81 -9.76
CA SER A 154 44.47 -2.13 -9.17
C SER A 154 44.73 -3.20 -10.24
N LEU A 155 45.90 -3.86 -10.17
CA LEU A 155 46.27 -4.93 -11.09
C LEU A 155 45.38 -6.18 -10.92
N SER A 156 45.03 -6.53 -9.69
CA SER A 156 44.15 -7.66 -9.42
C SER A 156 42.75 -7.41 -9.98
N TYR A 157 42.25 -6.18 -9.88
CA TYR A 157 40.97 -5.77 -10.45
C TYR A 157 40.97 -5.87 -11.98
N ARG A 158 42.01 -5.31 -12.62
CA ARG A 158 42.16 -5.37 -14.09
C ARG A 158 42.28 -6.79 -14.61
N TRP A 159 42.93 -7.68 -13.86
CA TRP A 159 43.08 -9.09 -14.23
C TRP A 159 41.78 -9.87 -14.02
N ALA A 160 41.07 -9.65 -12.92
CA ALA A 160 39.79 -10.30 -12.63
C ALA A 160 38.74 -9.99 -13.71
N LEU A 161 38.70 -8.74 -14.20
CA LEU A 161 37.75 -8.29 -15.23
C LEU A 161 38.30 -8.33 -16.65
N ARG A 162 39.32 -9.16 -16.93
CA ARG A 162 39.91 -9.23 -18.27
C ARG A 162 38.97 -9.78 -19.35
N SER A 163 38.02 -10.64 -18.97
CA SER A 163 36.98 -11.18 -19.86
C SER A 163 36.04 -10.09 -20.38
N GLU A 164 35.76 -9.09 -19.55
CA GLU A 164 34.94 -7.91 -19.89
C GLU A 164 35.58 -7.01 -20.96
N ARG A 165 36.84 -7.27 -21.33
CA ARG A 165 37.53 -6.56 -22.43
C ARG A 165 37.41 -7.27 -23.77
N SER A 166 36.80 -8.45 -23.81
CA SER A 166 36.56 -9.16 -25.07
C SER A 166 35.54 -8.41 -25.91
N GLY A 167 35.67 -8.49 -27.24
CA GLY A 167 34.71 -7.83 -28.14
C GLY A 167 33.28 -8.33 -27.96
N ALA A 168 33.10 -9.61 -27.62
CA ALA A 168 31.77 -10.18 -27.34
C ALA A 168 31.14 -9.60 -26.07
N ALA A 169 31.90 -9.51 -24.96
CA ALA A 169 31.41 -8.89 -23.74
C ALA A 169 31.08 -7.41 -23.97
N GLN A 170 31.97 -6.67 -24.66
CA GLN A 170 31.74 -5.26 -24.98
C GLN A 170 30.48 -5.04 -25.82
N ALA A 171 30.19 -5.92 -26.79
CA ALA A 171 28.96 -5.85 -27.57
C ALA A 171 27.71 -6.03 -26.68
N ARG A 172 27.73 -6.97 -25.74
CA ARG A 172 26.63 -7.13 -24.75
C ARG A 172 26.48 -5.91 -23.83
N ARG A 173 27.57 -5.27 -23.43
CA ARG A 173 27.49 -4.01 -22.65
C ARG A 173 26.83 -2.90 -23.43
N VAL A 174 27.17 -2.74 -24.71
CA VAL A 174 26.49 -1.75 -25.58
C VAL A 174 24.99 -2.03 -25.63
N GLU A 175 24.60 -3.29 -25.87
CA GLU A 175 23.20 -3.70 -25.89
C GLU A 175 22.48 -3.41 -24.57
N LEU A 176 23.10 -3.71 -23.42
CA LEU A 176 22.56 -3.43 -22.11
C LEU A 176 22.30 -1.93 -21.91
N TRP A 177 23.28 -1.06 -22.20
CA TRP A 177 23.13 0.38 -21.98
C TRP A 177 22.18 1.05 -22.98
N GLU A 178 22.01 0.48 -24.18
CA GLU A 178 21.09 1.01 -25.20
C GLU A 178 19.63 0.56 -24.96
N ASN A 179 19.42 -0.60 -24.35
CA ASN A 179 18.10 -1.22 -24.21
C ASN A 179 17.60 -1.30 -22.76
N SER A 180 18.30 -0.68 -21.81
CA SER A 180 17.85 -0.60 -20.42
C SER A 180 18.09 0.79 -19.84
N GLU A 181 17.58 1.01 -18.64
CA GLU A 181 17.79 2.24 -17.88
C GLU A 181 19.15 2.24 -17.15
N ALA A 182 19.94 1.17 -17.29
CA ALA A 182 21.24 1.04 -16.64
C ALA A 182 22.31 1.92 -17.30
N SER A 183 23.21 2.45 -16.48
CA SER A 183 24.38 3.21 -16.92
C SER A 183 25.67 2.61 -16.36
N PRO A 184 26.78 2.64 -17.13
CA PRO A 184 28.07 2.18 -16.64
C PRO A 184 28.59 2.96 -15.43
N SER A 185 27.98 4.09 -15.05
CA SER A 185 28.33 4.88 -13.87
C SER A 185 27.35 4.74 -12.71
N ASP A 186 26.40 3.79 -12.75
CA ASP A 186 25.40 3.63 -11.71
C ASP A 186 26.02 3.47 -10.32
N VAL A 187 25.47 4.22 -9.39
CA VAL A 187 25.74 4.17 -7.95
C VAL A 187 24.38 4.21 -7.27
N ASP A 188 24.06 3.14 -6.56
CA ASP A 188 22.73 2.91 -5.99
C ASP A 188 22.83 2.72 -4.47
N VAL A 189 21.89 3.30 -3.72
CA VAL A 189 21.95 3.32 -2.26
C VAL A 189 21.76 1.93 -1.65
N THR A 190 20.86 1.11 -2.18
CA THR A 190 20.57 -0.23 -1.68
C THR A 190 21.66 -1.22 -2.05
N VAL A 191 22.22 -1.11 -3.26
CA VAL A 191 23.44 -1.84 -3.66
C VAL A 191 24.59 -1.52 -2.69
N ASN A 192 24.80 -0.24 -2.37
CA ASN A 192 25.85 0.17 -1.44
C ASN A 192 25.60 -0.39 -0.03
N ALA A 193 24.35 -0.38 0.45
CA ALA A 193 23.99 -0.97 1.75
C ALA A 193 24.28 -2.48 1.79
N ASN A 194 24.00 -3.23 0.72
CA ASN A 194 24.31 -4.66 0.62
C ASN A 194 25.82 -4.93 0.57
N VAL A 195 26.58 -4.12 -0.17
CA VAL A 195 28.05 -4.22 -0.19
C VAL A 195 28.65 -3.91 1.19
N ILE A 196 28.14 -2.89 1.89
CA ILE A 196 28.54 -2.56 3.27
C ILE A 196 28.26 -3.73 4.21
N ARG A 197 27.07 -4.33 4.14
CA ARG A 197 26.70 -5.52 4.92
C ARG A 197 27.70 -6.66 4.70
N TYR A 198 28.09 -6.91 3.44
CA TYR A 198 29.06 -7.96 3.12
C TYR A 198 30.48 -7.67 3.61
N LEU A 199 30.93 -6.42 3.48
CA LEU A 199 32.26 -6.02 3.91
C LEU A 199 32.39 -5.98 5.45
N GLY A 200 31.30 -5.67 6.15
CA GLY A 200 31.27 -5.55 7.61
C GLY A 200 32.07 -4.35 8.13
N PRO A 201 32.04 -4.12 9.45
CA PRO A 201 32.57 -2.89 10.07
C PRO A 201 34.08 -2.71 9.93
N GLN A 202 34.84 -3.79 9.67
CA GLN A 202 36.29 -3.68 9.52
C GLN A 202 36.71 -3.21 8.13
N LEU A 203 35.89 -3.43 7.09
CA LEU A 203 36.27 -3.14 5.69
C LEU A 203 35.37 -2.08 5.04
N ALA A 204 34.15 -1.86 5.54
CA ALA A 204 33.22 -0.89 4.97
C ALA A 204 33.83 0.53 4.94
N PRO A 205 33.89 1.19 3.77
CA PRO A 205 34.40 2.55 3.68
C PRO A 205 33.47 3.55 4.37
N VAL A 206 34.05 4.40 5.24
CA VAL A 206 33.30 5.44 5.98
C VAL A 206 32.46 6.31 5.04
N ALA A 207 33.00 6.73 3.89
CA ALA A 207 32.27 7.59 2.95
C ALA A 207 30.99 6.94 2.38
N ALA A 208 31.02 5.63 2.10
CA ALA A 208 29.85 4.91 1.62
C ALA A 208 28.79 4.74 2.73
N VAL A 209 29.25 4.43 3.95
CA VAL A 209 28.38 4.33 5.14
C VAL A 209 27.69 5.67 5.43
N GLU A 210 28.44 6.78 5.42
CA GLU A 210 27.88 8.11 5.64
C GLU A 210 26.89 8.51 4.54
N TRP A 211 27.17 8.17 3.28
CA TRP A 211 26.25 8.48 2.19
C TRP A 211 24.92 7.74 2.35
N VAL A 212 24.93 6.43 2.56
CA VAL A 212 23.70 5.64 2.80
C VAL A 212 22.91 6.22 3.97
N ALA A 213 23.58 6.57 5.06
CA ALA A 213 22.90 7.16 6.22
C ALA A 213 22.30 8.54 5.92
N SER A 214 23.00 9.37 5.15
CA SER A 214 22.49 10.70 4.74
C SER A 214 21.26 10.62 3.84
N VAL A 215 21.16 9.58 2.99
CA VAL A 215 19.97 9.35 2.14
C VAL A 215 18.74 9.03 3.01
N VAL A 216 18.90 8.20 4.04
CA VAL A 216 17.83 7.92 5.01
C VAL A 216 17.43 9.18 5.77
N GLU A 217 18.39 9.96 6.25
CA GLU A 217 18.12 11.21 6.97
C GLU A 217 17.40 12.25 6.09
N ALA A 218 17.78 12.34 4.82
CA ALA A 218 17.13 13.21 3.84
C ALA A 218 15.73 12.73 3.44
N GLY A 219 15.43 11.44 3.61
CA GLY A 219 14.16 10.85 3.17
C GLY A 219 14.06 10.68 1.66
N THR A 220 15.20 10.52 0.98
CA THR A 220 15.29 10.40 -0.49
C THR A 220 15.60 8.97 -0.93
N GLU A 221 15.22 7.97 -0.13
CA GLU A 221 15.61 6.57 -0.37
C GLU A 221 15.09 6.01 -1.69
N ILE A 222 13.88 6.41 -2.12
CA ILE A 222 13.25 5.89 -3.35
C ILE A 222 13.84 6.57 -4.59
N GLU A 223 14.27 7.82 -4.46
CA GLU A 223 14.89 8.61 -5.52
C GLU A 223 16.34 8.18 -5.78
N GLU A 224 17.05 7.75 -4.74
CA GLU A 224 18.45 7.30 -4.79
C GLU A 224 18.58 5.77 -5.00
N ASP A 225 17.46 5.07 -5.13
CA ASP A 225 17.38 3.63 -5.42
C ASP A 225 16.76 3.41 -6.81
N HIS A 226 17.58 2.92 -7.73
CA HIS A 226 17.21 2.64 -9.11
C HIS A 226 16.56 1.27 -9.28
N TRP A 227 16.85 0.32 -8.38
CA TRP A 227 16.57 -1.09 -8.60
C TRP A 227 15.47 -1.63 -7.70
N TYR A 228 15.57 -1.49 -6.39
CA TYR A 228 14.57 -2.03 -5.46
C TYR A 228 13.40 -1.08 -5.30
N ARG A 229 13.70 0.23 -5.30
CA ARG A 229 12.73 1.29 -5.07
C ARG A 229 11.88 1.01 -3.83
N SER A 230 12.49 0.50 -2.76
CA SER A 230 11.79 0.04 -1.56
C SER A 230 12.55 0.44 -0.30
N ARG A 231 11.93 1.29 0.53
CA ARG A 231 12.53 1.76 1.80
C ARG A 231 12.86 0.60 2.72
N THR A 232 11.96 -0.37 2.84
CA THR A 232 12.10 -1.48 3.78
C THR A 232 13.20 -2.46 3.36
N SER A 233 13.43 -2.64 2.05
CA SER A 233 14.58 -3.39 1.53
C SER A 233 15.91 -2.76 1.93
N LEU A 234 16.05 -1.43 1.78
CA LEU A 234 17.22 -0.68 2.24
C LEU A 234 17.37 -0.76 3.77
N TYR A 235 16.28 -0.52 4.50
CA TYR A 235 16.28 -0.55 5.96
C TYR A 235 16.68 -1.92 6.51
N ARG A 236 16.31 -3.02 5.85
CA ARG A 236 16.74 -4.38 6.21
C ARG A 236 18.27 -4.49 6.20
N SER A 237 18.92 -4.04 5.13
CA SER A 237 20.38 -4.11 5.04
C SER A 237 21.08 -3.18 6.03
N ILE A 238 20.51 -2.01 6.31
CA ILE A 238 20.97 -1.09 7.36
C ILE A 238 20.85 -1.73 8.75
N ALA A 239 19.70 -2.30 9.08
CA ALA A 239 19.43 -2.89 10.40
C ALA A 239 20.33 -4.11 10.67
N ILE A 240 20.53 -4.97 9.67
CA ILE A 240 21.47 -6.10 9.78
C ILE A 240 22.90 -5.58 9.98
N SER A 241 23.32 -4.60 9.20
CA SER A 241 24.67 -4.01 9.31
C SER A 241 24.88 -3.30 10.66
N ALA A 242 23.85 -2.66 11.21
CA ALA A 242 23.87 -2.05 12.53
C ALA A 242 24.06 -3.11 13.63
N ARG A 243 23.28 -4.21 13.58
CA ARG A 243 23.45 -5.38 14.45
C ARG A 243 24.88 -5.95 14.37
N ASP A 244 25.44 -5.97 13.16
CA ASP A 244 26.77 -6.52 12.88
C ASP A 244 27.92 -5.52 13.16
N GLY A 245 27.61 -4.33 13.70
CA GLY A 245 28.60 -3.40 14.28
C GLY A 245 28.88 -2.13 13.49
N ILE A 246 28.05 -1.77 12.48
CA ILE A 246 28.13 -0.46 11.83
C ILE A 246 27.41 0.59 12.69
N GLU A 247 28.14 1.25 13.59
CA GLU A 247 27.59 2.21 14.57
C GLU A 247 26.78 3.36 13.93
N ARG A 248 27.23 3.85 12.77
CA ARG A 248 26.54 4.93 12.05
C ARG A 248 25.10 4.55 11.66
N PHE A 249 24.88 3.29 11.30
CA PHE A 249 23.56 2.75 10.96
C PHE A 249 22.73 2.46 12.21
N ALA A 250 23.36 2.06 13.33
CA ALA A 250 22.67 1.96 14.61
C ALA A 250 22.07 3.32 15.04
N GLY A 251 22.74 4.43 14.70
CA GLY A 251 22.21 5.78 14.93
C GLY A 251 20.91 6.12 14.17
N LEU A 252 20.55 5.35 13.14
CA LEU A 252 19.32 5.57 12.36
C LEU A 252 18.09 4.86 12.96
N ARG A 253 18.28 4.03 13.99
CA ARG A 253 17.27 3.17 14.61
C ARG A 253 15.92 3.88 14.79
N ASN A 254 15.91 4.97 15.55
CA ASN A 254 14.65 5.64 15.93
C ASN A 254 13.94 6.27 14.72
N LEU A 255 14.71 6.83 13.77
CA LEU A 255 14.17 7.39 12.55
C LEU A 255 13.50 6.31 11.71
N VAL A 256 14.18 5.18 11.51
CA VAL A 256 13.66 4.05 10.72
C VAL A 256 12.41 3.45 11.38
N ILE A 257 12.44 3.17 12.69
CA ILE A 257 11.26 2.66 13.42
C ILE A 257 10.08 3.62 13.24
N SER A 258 10.27 4.92 13.49
CA SER A 258 9.17 5.90 13.41
C SER A 258 8.53 5.96 12.02
N ARG A 259 9.31 5.78 10.95
CA ARG A 259 8.80 5.75 9.58
C ARG A 259 8.03 4.47 9.28
N ILE A 260 8.55 3.32 9.71
CA ILE A 260 7.85 2.03 9.56
C ILE A 260 6.51 2.05 10.29
N VAL A 261 6.47 2.53 11.53
CA VAL A 261 5.22 2.64 12.33
C VAL A 261 4.23 3.59 11.65
N LYS A 262 4.70 4.72 11.15
CA LYS A 262 3.86 5.67 10.40
C LYS A 262 3.30 5.04 9.12
N ASP A 263 4.14 4.36 8.34
CA ASP A 263 3.72 3.69 7.11
C ASP A 263 2.71 2.57 7.41
N ALA A 264 2.86 1.85 8.52
CA ALA A 264 1.89 0.85 8.99
C ALA A 264 0.51 1.46 9.27
N ALA A 265 0.47 2.60 9.98
CA ALA A 265 -0.77 3.29 10.31
C ALA A 265 -1.52 3.84 9.08
N SER A 266 -0.80 4.17 8.00
CA SER A 266 -1.39 4.68 6.76
C SER A 266 -1.62 3.62 5.68
N GLY A 267 -1.36 2.34 5.95
CA GLY A 267 -1.43 1.27 4.93
C GLY A 267 -0.39 1.41 3.82
N GLY A 268 0.78 1.99 4.12
CA GLY A 268 1.80 2.42 3.17
C GLY A 268 2.68 1.31 2.55
N PHE A 269 2.47 0.04 2.88
CA PHE A 269 3.23 -1.07 2.28
C PHE A 269 2.59 -1.57 1.01
N ARG A 270 3.35 -1.60 -0.10
CA ARG A 270 2.85 -1.97 -1.43
C ARG A 270 2.75 -3.48 -1.65
N SER A 271 3.41 -4.28 -0.80
CA SER A 271 3.47 -5.72 -0.97
C SER A 271 3.74 -6.47 0.34
N ASP A 272 3.53 -7.79 0.32
CA ASP A 272 3.84 -8.66 1.46
C ASP A 272 5.34 -8.74 1.75
N LEU A 273 6.19 -8.62 0.72
CA LEU A 273 7.63 -8.53 0.91
C LEU A 273 8.02 -7.28 1.69
N GLU A 274 7.44 -6.11 1.37
CA GLU A 274 7.71 -4.87 2.10
C GLU A 274 7.25 -4.93 3.54
N LEU A 275 6.07 -5.53 3.78
CA LEU A 275 5.50 -5.74 5.11
C LEU A 275 6.39 -6.68 5.95
N ALA A 276 6.84 -7.79 5.37
CA ALA A 276 7.74 -8.73 6.02
C ALA A 276 9.10 -8.10 6.33
N ASP A 277 9.65 -7.30 5.41
CA ASP A 277 10.89 -6.55 5.65
C ASP A 277 10.73 -5.51 6.76
N ALA A 278 9.62 -4.79 6.80
CA ALA A 278 9.32 -3.85 7.86
C ALA A 278 9.33 -4.52 9.24
N LEU A 279 8.60 -5.64 9.39
CA LEU A 279 8.57 -6.40 10.63
C LEU A 279 9.97 -6.92 11.00
N ARG A 280 10.72 -7.42 10.01
CA ARG A 280 12.10 -7.89 10.25
C ARG A 280 13.02 -6.77 10.73
N VAL A 281 12.89 -5.57 10.16
CA VAL A 281 13.66 -4.39 10.55
C VAL A 281 13.32 -3.98 11.98
N LEU A 282 12.03 -3.91 12.35
CA LEU A 282 11.62 -3.59 13.71
C LEU A 282 12.28 -4.54 14.73
N ARG A 283 12.26 -5.84 14.45
CA ARG A 283 12.93 -6.84 15.30
C ARG A 283 14.44 -6.66 15.39
N LEU A 284 15.10 -6.41 14.26
CA LEU A 284 16.56 -6.21 14.23
C LEU A 284 16.98 -4.95 15.00
N PHE A 285 16.11 -3.97 15.05
CA PHE A 285 16.28 -2.76 15.83
C PHE A 285 15.69 -2.85 17.24
N ASP A 286 15.20 -4.01 17.68
CA ASP A 286 14.64 -4.19 19.02
C ASP A 286 13.53 -3.16 19.32
N ALA A 287 12.65 -2.92 18.34
CA ALA A 287 11.50 -2.03 18.49
C ALA A 287 10.53 -2.56 19.55
N ASP A 288 9.63 -1.71 20.02
CA ASP A 288 8.67 -2.11 21.06
C ASP A 288 7.78 -3.25 20.54
N PRO A 289 7.47 -4.27 21.37
CA PRO A 289 6.65 -5.41 20.95
C PRO A 289 5.30 -5.02 20.36
N GLU A 290 4.72 -3.91 20.82
CA GLU A 290 3.47 -3.33 20.30
C GLU A 290 3.55 -2.99 18.81
N ASP A 291 4.63 -2.32 18.38
CA ASP A 291 4.88 -1.99 16.96
C ASP A 291 5.02 -3.27 16.12
N CYS A 292 5.63 -4.30 16.70
CA CYS A 292 5.82 -5.59 16.04
C CYS A 292 4.52 -6.39 15.91
N VAL A 293 3.63 -6.31 16.90
CA VAL A 293 2.33 -7.01 16.89
C VAL A 293 1.46 -6.55 15.71
N VAL A 294 1.42 -5.26 15.43
CA VAL A 294 0.61 -4.72 14.32
C VAL A 294 1.01 -5.35 12.99
N LEU A 295 2.31 -5.31 12.66
CA LEU A 295 2.81 -5.87 11.41
C LEU A 295 2.72 -7.41 11.38
N ALA A 296 2.99 -8.07 12.51
CA ALA A 296 2.86 -9.53 12.60
C ALA A 296 1.42 -9.99 12.37
N LYS A 297 0.42 -9.26 12.92
CA LYS A 297 -1.01 -9.53 12.66
C LYS A 297 -1.35 -9.38 11.17
N MET A 298 -0.95 -8.27 10.56
CA MET A 298 -1.17 -8.04 9.13
C MET A 298 -0.54 -9.16 8.28
N LEU A 299 0.68 -9.60 8.62
CA LEU A 299 1.37 -10.63 7.87
C LEU A 299 0.69 -11.99 8.02
N LEU A 300 0.24 -12.38 9.22
CA LEU A 300 -0.53 -13.62 9.44
C LEU A 300 -1.84 -13.63 8.64
N GLN A 301 -2.56 -12.50 8.62
CA GLN A 301 -3.83 -12.37 7.90
C GLN A 301 -3.67 -12.51 6.38
N ARG A 302 -2.50 -12.15 5.84
CA ARG A 302 -2.20 -12.24 4.40
C ARG A 302 -1.61 -13.58 3.97
N GLN A 303 -1.33 -14.49 4.91
CA GLN A 303 -0.84 -15.82 4.56
C GLN A 303 -1.91 -16.58 3.78
N ARG A 304 -1.53 -17.13 2.63
CA ARG A 304 -2.43 -17.94 1.80
C ARG A 304 -2.64 -19.34 2.41
N PRO A 305 -3.74 -20.04 2.08
CA PRO A 305 -4.02 -21.39 2.61
C PRO A 305 -2.89 -22.40 2.37
N GLU A 306 -2.11 -22.24 1.31
CA GLU A 306 -0.96 -23.09 0.97
C GLU A 306 0.26 -22.84 1.87
N GLY A 307 0.28 -21.75 2.64
CA GLY A 307 1.37 -21.35 3.53
C GLY A 307 2.25 -20.22 3.02
N CYS A 308 2.10 -19.80 1.77
CA CYS A 308 2.91 -18.75 1.16
C CYS A 308 2.29 -17.35 1.26
N TRP A 309 3.10 -16.35 0.93
CA TRP A 309 2.65 -14.97 0.72
C TRP A 309 2.65 -14.60 -0.76
N GLU A 310 2.06 -13.45 -1.09
CA GLU A 310 1.95 -13.00 -2.47
C GLU A 310 3.32 -12.86 -3.16
N ARG A 311 3.34 -13.21 -4.45
CA ARG A 311 4.43 -12.92 -5.37
C ARG A 311 4.62 -11.41 -5.44
N SER A 312 5.64 -10.92 -4.72
CA SER A 312 5.95 -9.50 -4.63
C SER A 312 7.11 -9.17 -5.55
N ILE A 313 7.04 -8.01 -6.22
CA ILE A 313 8.17 -7.46 -6.97
C ILE A 313 9.31 -7.19 -5.99
N CYS A 314 10.47 -7.76 -6.30
CA CYS A 314 11.68 -7.66 -5.50
C CYS A 314 12.55 -6.48 -5.94
N TYR A 315 12.56 -6.20 -7.25
CA TYR A 315 13.29 -5.10 -7.89
C TYR A 315 12.86 -4.96 -9.36
N TYR A 316 13.26 -3.84 -9.97
CA TYR A 316 12.84 -3.34 -11.28
C TYR A 316 14.01 -3.27 -12.28
N GLY A 317 13.67 -3.15 -13.56
CA GLY A 317 14.64 -2.88 -14.63
C GLY A 317 15.20 -1.46 -14.65
N GLY A 318 14.67 -0.58 -13.79
CA GLY A 318 15.08 0.80 -13.62
C GLY A 318 13.97 1.68 -13.00
N PRO A 319 14.25 2.99 -12.85
CA PRO A 319 13.36 3.95 -12.20
C PRO A 319 11.97 4.11 -12.84
N GLN A 320 11.79 3.80 -14.13
CA GLN A 320 10.47 3.85 -14.78
C GLN A 320 9.53 2.72 -14.34
N GLU A 321 10.02 1.73 -13.60
CA GLU A 321 9.24 0.56 -13.16
C GLU A 321 8.53 -0.13 -14.34
N SER A 322 9.15 -0.12 -15.53
CA SER A 322 8.54 -0.64 -16.76
C SER A 322 8.54 -2.17 -16.83
N PHE A 323 9.44 -2.79 -16.07
CA PHE A 323 9.69 -4.21 -16.00
C PHE A 323 10.17 -4.57 -14.59
N GLY A 324 9.79 -5.75 -14.08
CA GLY A 324 10.14 -6.16 -12.73
C GLY A 324 10.38 -7.67 -12.58
N TRP A 325 11.10 -8.02 -11.52
CA TRP A 325 11.30 -9.40 -11.08
C TRP A 325 10.62 -9.61 -9.75
N ALA A 326 9.96 -10.75 -9.60
CA ALA A 326 9.19 -11.09 -8.42
C ALA A 326 9.41 -12.54 -8.00
N SER A 327 9.14 -12.83 -6.73
CA SER A 327 9.26 -14.18 -6.19
C SER A 327 8.40 -14.36 -4.95
N GLU A 328 7.40 -15.23 -5.02
CA GLU A 328 6.66 -15.69 -3.84
C GLU A 328 7.58 -16.46 -2.87
N ALA A 329 8.64 -17.10 -3.37
CA ALA A 329 9.62 -17.77 -2.53
C ALA A 329 10.40 -16.77 -1.67
N LEU A 330 10.77 -15.61 -2.23
CA LEU A 330 11.41 -14.54 -1.48
C LEU A 330 10.46 -13.90 -0.45
N SER A 331 9.24 -13.55 -0.85
CA SER A 331 8.23 -13.01 0.08
C SER A 331 8.02 -13.95 1.26
N THR A 332 7.85 -15.24 0.97
CA THR A 332 7.60 -16.27 1.99
C THR A 332 8.80 -16.49 2.90
N ALA A 333 10.02 -16.56 2.35
CA ALA A 333 11.23 -16.66 3.16
C ALA A 333 11.44 -15.43 4.06
N THR A 334 11.11 -14.24 3.56
CA THR A 334 11.20 -13.00 4.33
C THR A 334 10.17 -12.99 5.46
N ALA A 335 8.93 -13.43 5.19
CA ALA A 335 7.90 -13.58 6.21
C ALA A 335 8.30 -14.59 7.29
N ILE A 336 8.86 -15.76 6.91
CA ILE A 336 9.42 -16.74 7.85
C ILE A 336 10.51 -16.08 8.72
N GLY A 337 11.47 -15.38 8.12
CA GLY A 337 12.54 -14.69 8.85
C GLY A 337 12.03 -13.58 9.76
N ALA A 338 10.94 -12.91 9.39
CA ALA A 338 10.30 -11.87 10.17
C ALA A 338 9.50 -12.42 11.36
N LEU A 339 8.81 -13.54 11.18
CA LEU A 339 7.93 -14.14 12.19
C LEU A 339 8.64 -15.12 13.13
N HIS A 340 9.62 -15.88 12.64
CA HIS A 340 10.24 -16.95 13.42
C HIS A 340 10.94 -16.42 14.69
N GLY A 341 10.57 -16.99 15.84
CA GLY A 341 11.15 -16.66 17.14
C GLY A 341 10.93 -15.20 17.55
N ILE A 342 9.87 -14.56 17.05
CA ILE A 342 9.49 -13.21 17.47
C ILE A 342 8.97 -13.25 18.91
N ASP A 343 9.43 -12.32 19.74
CA ASP A 343 8.93 -12.12 21.09
C ASP A 343 7.97 -10.92 21.08
N LEU A 344 6.69 -11.20 21.25
CA LEU A 344 5.63 -10.19 21.30
C LEU A 344 5.23 -9.84 22.74
N GLY A 345 5.95 -10.35 23.75
CA GLY A 345 5.64 -10.15 25.16
C GLY A 345 4.19 -10.53 25.51
N GLU A 346 3.54 -9.75 26.37
CA GLU A 346 2.15 -9.95 26.76
C GLU A 346 1.16 -9.80 25.59
N PHE A 347 1.53 -9.04 24.54
CA PHE A 347 0.73 -8.88 23.33
C PHE A 347 0.69 -10.13 22.44
N GLY A 348 1.64 -11.07 22.63
CA GLY A 348 1.61 -12.39 21.99
C GLY A 348 0.77 -13.43 22.75
N ALA A 349 0.52 -13.18 24.05
CA ALA A 349 -0.22 -14.06 24.94
C ALA A 349 -1.74 -13.81 24.92
N THR A 350 -2.18 -12.66 24.41
CA THR A 350 -3.58 -12.44 24.09
C THR A 350 -4.02 -13.47 23.04
N PRO A 351 -5.14 -14.20 23.26
CA PRO A 351 -5.69 -15.05 22.22
C PRO A 351 -5.81 -14.23 20.96
N PHE A 352 -5.24 -14.73 19.88
CA PHE A 352 -5.53 -14.16 18.58
C PHE A 352 -6.98 -14.55 18.31
N SER A 353 -7.88 -13.68 18.75
CA SER A 353 -9.07 -13.44 17.96
C SER A 353 -8.50 -13.08 16.61
N SER A 354 -8.63 -13.98 15.63
CA SER A 354 -8.89 -13.48 14.29
C SER A 354 -9.91 -12.36 14.53
N GLY A 355 -9.60 -11.12 14.15
CA GLY A 355 -10.52 -10.00 14.35
C GLY A 355 -11.88 -10.23 13.68
N THR A 356 -12.04 -11.38 13.02
CA THR A 356 -13.29 -12.07 12.81
C THR A 356 -13.82 -12.66 14.13
N GLU A 357 -14.88 -12.05 14.66
CA GLU A 357 -16.01 -12.94 14.92
C GLU A 357 -16.24 -13.69 13.59
N ASP A 358 -15.77 -14.94 13.53
CA ASP A 358 -16.17 -15.92 12.52
C ASP A 358 -17.66 -16.17 12.74
N LEU A 359 -18.45 -15.18 12.33
CA LEU A 359 -19.80 -15.43 11.89
C LEU A 359 -19.64 -16.45 10.77
N PRO A 360 -20.17 -17.68 10.90
CA PRO A 360 -20.03 -18.70 9.87
C PRO A 360 -20.36 -18.08 8.50
N ASP A 361 -19.78 -18.57 7.39
CA ASP A 361 -20.12 -18.10 6.03
C ASP A 361 -21.63 -18.13 5.73
N SER A 362 -22.39 -18.89 6.54
CA SER A 362 -23.85 -19.03 6.53
C SER A 362 -24.62 -18.15 7.53
N ALA A 363 -23.94 -17.36 8.37
CA ALA A 363 -24.59 -16.48 9.33
C ALA A 363 -25.28 -15.32 8.59
N PRO A 364 -26.56 -15.04 8.89
CA PRO A 364 -27.30 -14.00 8.19
C PRO A 364 -26.65 -12.64 8.42
N VAL A 365 -26.43 -11.89 7.34
CA VAL A 365 -26.05 -10.48 7.41
C VAL A 365 -27.25 -9.72 7.96
N THR A 366 -27.05 -9.05 9.10
CA THR A 366 -28.07 -8.16 9.65
C THR A 366 -28.13 -6.93 8.76
N LEU A 367 -29.22 -6.81 8.00
CA LEU A 367 -29.52 -5.64 7.19
C LEU A 367 -30.44 -4.70 7.96
N ALA A 368 -30.24 -3.40 7.77
CA ALA A 368 -31.20 -2.39 8.18
C ALA A 368 -32.52 -2.58 7.42
N PRO A 369 -33.68 -2.42 8.09
CA PRO A 369 -34.95 -2.41 7.39
C PRO A 369 -34.99 -1.24 6.40
N LEU A 370 -35.83 -1.37 5.36
CA LEU A 370 -36.11 -0.24 4.46
C LEU A 370 -36.66 0.93 5.27
N ARG A 371 -35.89 2.01 5.32
CA ARG A 371 -36.27 3.23 6.02
C ARG A 371 -37.12 4.10 5.11
N LYS A 372 -38.11 4.76 5.71
CA LYS A 372 -38.82 5.84 5.02
C LYS A 372 -37.84 7.01 4.84
N ILE A 373 -37.56 7.36 3.60
CA ILE A 373 -36.81 8.57 3.26
C ILE A 373 -37.69 9.79 3.50
N VAL A 374 -37.15 10.78 4.20
CA VAL A 374 -37.82 12.01 4.63
C VAL A 374 -37.11 13.20 3.99
N GLY A 375 -37.84 14.27 3.71
CA GLY A 375 -37.30 15.50 3.11
C GLY A 375 -37.03 15.46 1.61
N ILE A 376 -37.39 14.39 0.90
CA ILE A 376 -37.39 14.33 -0.56
C ILE A 376 -38.81 14.60 -1.06
N LYS A 377 -38.97 15.59 -1.95
CA LYS A 377 -40.29 16.07 -2.41
C LYS A 377 -41.04 15.04 -3.25
N ASP A 378 -40.34 14.38 -4.17
CA ASP A 378 -40.92 13.36 -5.05
C ASP A 378 -40.94 12.00 -4.33
N PRO A 379 -42.12 11.40 -4.09
CA PRO A 379 -42.23 10.09 -3.43
C PRO A 379 -41.52 8.96 -4.19
N GLU A 380 -41.46 9.00 -5.52
CA GLU A 380 -40.80 7.96 -6.32
C GLU A 380 -39.27 8.05 -6.16
N VAL A 381 -38.75 9.27 -6.06
CA VAL A 381 -37.33 9.52 -5.75
C VAL A 381 -37.00 9.04 -4.34
N ALA A 382 -37.86 9.35 -3.36
CA ALA A 382 -37.71 8.86 -1.99
C ALA A 382 -37.73 7.32 -1.93
N HIS A 383 -38.60 6.67 -2.71
CA HIS A 383 -38.67 5.22 -2.81
C HIS A 383 -37.42 4.61 -3.47
N ALA A 384 -36.92 5.22 -4.55
CA ALA A 384 -35.69 4.78 -5.21
C ALA A 384 -34.48 4.88 -4.27
N LEU A 385 -34.34 5.99 -3.53
CA LEU A 385 -33.28 6.14 -2.52
C LEU A 385 -33.39 5.11 -1.39
N ALA A 386 -34.61 4.82 -0.91
CA ALA A 386 -34.82 3.79 0.10
C ALA A 386 -34.35 2.43 -0.40
N ARG A 387 -34.71 2.09 -1.66
CA ARG A 387 -34.45 0.79 -2.28
C ARG A 387 -32.98 0.61 -2.67
N ASP A 388 -32.45 1.53 -3.46
CA ASP A 388 -31.17 1.38 -4.16
C ASP A 388 -30.04 2.17 -3.49
N GLY A 389 -30.36 3.14 -2.63
CA GLY A 389 -29.38 4.00 -1.98
C GLY A 389 -28.90 5.15 -2.86
N PHE A 390 -29.35 5.24 -4.12
CA PHE A 390 -29.03 6.34 -5.02
C PHE A 390 -30.12 6.52 -6.09
N VAL A 391 -30.14 7.67 -6.75
CA VAL A 391 -31.08 7.98 -7.85
C VAL A 391 -30.50 9.02 -8.81
N ARG A 392 -30.78 8.85 -10.11
CA ARG A 392 -30.51 9.85 -11.16
C ARG A 392 -31.71 10.76 -11.32
N LEU A 393 -31.52 12.08 -11.24
CA LEU A 393 -32.59 13.07 -11.42
C LEU A 393 -32.49 13.86 -12.73
N GLY A 394 -31.55 13.49 -13.61
CA GLY A 394 -31.32 14.12 -14.90
C GLY A 394 -30.56 15.44 -14.79
N VAL A 395 -30.42 16.12 -15.93
CA VAL A 395 -29.66 17.37 -16.06
C VAL A 395 -30.41 18.54 -15.41
N ILE A 396 -29.84 19.08 -14.34
CA ILE A 396 -30.38 20.24 -13.60
C ILE A 396 -29.63 21.54 -13.88
N LEU A 397 -28.43 21.45 -14.46
CA LEU A 397 -27.62 22.60 -14.86
C LEU A 397 -27.60 22.77 -16.37
N THR A 398 -27.78 23.99 -16.83
CA THR A 398 -27.51 24.38 -18.22
C THR A 398 -26.01 24.37 -18.51
N ALA A 399 -25.63 24.37 -19.79
CA ALA A 399 -24.22 24.45 -20.19
C ALA A 399 -23.51 25.71 -19.65
N GLU A 400 -24.21 26.83 -19.53
CA GLU A 400 -23.69 28.06 -18.94
C GLU A 400 -23.45 27.92 -17.43
N GLU A 401 -24.37 27.27 -16.72
CA GLU A 401 -24.22 26.96 -15.28
C GLU A 401 -23.10 25.95 -15.02
N VAL A 402 -22.93 24.95 -15.89
CA VAL A 402 -21.78 24.01 -15.84
C VAL A 402 -20.47 24.76 -16.02
N ALA A 403 -20.38 25.62 -17.04
CA ALA A 403 -19.20 26.46 -17.27
C ALA A 403 -18.92 27.37 -16.06
N ARG A 404 -19.97 27.93 -15.45
CA ARG A 404 -19.83 28.72 -14.21
C ARG A 404 -19.22 27.90 -13.07
N GLY A 405 -19.66 26.64 -12.88
CA GLY A 405 -19.05 25.73 -11.92
C GLY A 405 -17.56 25.48 -12.16
N GLN A 406 -17.17 25.29 -13.43
CA GLN A 406 -15.76 25.13 -13.82
C GLN A 406 -14.94 26.41 -13.57
N GLU A 407 -15.52 27.59 -13.81
CA GLU A 407 -14.87 28.88 -13.52
C GLU A 407 -14.63 29.11 -12.02
N ILE A 408 -15.59 28.72 -11.17
CA ILE A 408 -15.45 28.77 -9.71
C ILE A 408 -14.24 27.92 -9.29
N PHE A 409 -14.12 26.70 -9.81
CA PHE A 409 -12.96 25.85 -9.55
C PHE A 409 -11.65 26.47 -10.06
N ALA A 410 -11.64 27.02 -11.27
CA ALA A 410 -10.46 27.69 -11.82
C ALA A 410 -10.01 28.90 -10.95
N GLU A 411 -10.96 29.63 -10.37
CA GLU A 411 -10.66 30.70 -9.41
C GLU A 411 -10.13 30.14 -8.08
N ALA A 412 -10.72 29.07 -7.56
CA ALA A 412 -10.22 28.40 -6.36
C ALA A 412 -8.76 27.95 -6.54
N VAL A 413 -8.40 27.38 -7.70
CA VAL A 413 -7.02 27.00 -8.04
C VAL A 413 -6.08 28.20 -8.05
N ARG A 414 -6.51 29.35 -8.61
CA ARG A 414 -5.72 30.58 -8.55
C ARG A 414 -5.49 31.05 -7.11
N ARG A 415 -6.51 30.94 -6.24
CA ARG A 415 -6.40 31.32 -4.82
C ARG A 415 -5.52 30.39 -4.00
N MET A 416 -5.58 29.08 -4.27
CA MET A 416 -4.66 28.10 -3.66
C MET A 416 -3.20 28.38 -4.02
N ASN A 417 -2.94 29.02 -5.17
CA ASN A 417 -1.61 29.42 -5.63
C ASN A 417 -0.58 28.27 -5.64
N ARG A 418 -1.03 27.07 -6.02
CA ARG A 418 -0.21 25.86 -6.18
C ARG A 418 -0.76 24.98 -7.29
N PRO A 419 0.06 24.15 -7.93
CA PRO A 419 -0.42 23.23 -8.95
C PRO A 419 -1.38 22.20 -8.34
N ILE A 420 -2.37 21.79 -9.14
CA ILE A 420 -3.13 20.58 -8.86
C ILE A 420 -2.18 19.40 -9.09
N GLY A 421 -2.03 18.54 -8.07
CA GLY A 421 -1.19 17.34 -8.15
C GLY A 421 -1.76 16.26 -9.07
N ASP A 422 -1.31 15.03 -8.91
CA ASP A 422 -1.75 13.86 -9.67
C ASP A 422 -2.79 13.00 -8.90
N ALA A 423 -2.93 13.18 -7.59
CA ALA A 423 -3.87 12.46 -6.75
C ALA A 423 -5.31 13.03 -6.81
N TRP A 424 -6.29 12.17 -6.54
CA TRP A 424 -7.67 12.59 -6.29
C TRP A 424 -7.77 13.30 -4.95
N PHE A 425 -8.60 14.34 -4.87
CA PHE A 425 -8.90 15.03 -3.63
C PHE A 425 -10.28 15.68 -3.66
N HIS A 426 -10.82 15.92 -2.47
CA HIS A 426 -11.97 16.79 -2.27
C HIS A 426 -11.50 18.16 -1.77
N THR A 427 -12.12 19.23 -2.26
CA THR A 427 -11.75 20.59 -1.81
C THR A 427 -12.05 20.84 -0.34
N ILE A 428 -12.93 20.05 0.29
CA ILE A 428 -13.16 20.11 1.74
C ILE A 428 -11.89 19.80 2.55
N LEU A 429 -10.94 19.04 1.99
CA LEU A 429 -9.71 18.59 2.63
C LEU A 429 -8.51 19.50 2.32
N ILE A 430 -8.67 20.58 1.56
CA ILE A 430 -7.56 21.53 1.35
C ILE A 430 -7.39 22.39 2.61
N PRO A 431 -6.16 22.73 3.01
CA PRO A 431 -5.89 23.49 4.23
C PRO A 431 -6.35 24.95 4.19
N GLU A 432 -6.60 25.54 3.01
CA GLU A 432 -6.92 26.96 2.87
C GLU A 432 -8.40 27.26 3.19
N ASP A 433 -8.69 27.66 4.44
CA ASP A 433 -10.04 27.95 4.94
C ASP A 433 -10.80 28.99 4.09
N ASP A 434 -10.12 30.05 3.64
CA ASP A 434 -10.69 31.11 2.83
C ASP A 434 -11.06 30.63 1.42
N VAL A 435 -10.27 29.71 0.85
CA VAL A 435 -10.59 29.07 -0.44
C VAL A 435 -11.78 28.13 -0.28
N ARG A 436 -11.82 27.34 0.79
CA ARG A 436 -12.95 26.47 1.11
C ARG A 436 -14.25 27.25 1.28
N ALA A 437 -14.22 28.37 2.02
CA ALA A 437 -15.37 29.24 2.18
C ALA A 437 -15.84 29.83 0.84
N PHE A 438 -14.89 30.35 0.03
CA PHE A 438 -15.19 30.87 -1.31
C PHE A 438 -15.87 29.83 -2.21
N ILE A 439 -15.38 28.58 -2.22
CA ILE A 439 -15.98 27.49 -3.01
C ILE A 439 -17.42 27.26 -2.58
N THR A 440 -17.66 27.10 -1.27
CA THR A 440 -19.01 26.85 -0.75
C THR A 440 -19.96 28.00 -1.08
N GLU A 441 -19.57 29.25 -0.82
CA GLU A 441 -20.41 30.43 -1.10
C GLU A 441 -20.81 30.54 -2.58
N GLU A 442 -19.87 30.39 -3.50
CA GLU A 442 -20.14 30.51 -4.93
C GLU A 442 -20.94 29.32 -5.47
N LEU A 443 -20.67 28.10 -4.97
CA LEU A 443 -21.45 26.92 -5.35
C LEU A 443 -22.87 26.98 -4.77
N GLU A 444 -23.08 27.54 -3.59
CA GLU A 444 -24.41 27.72 -3.01
C GLU A 444 -25.29 28.61 -3.89
N VAL A 445 -24.75 29.72 -4.39
CA VAL A 445 -25.48 30.60 -5.33
C VAL A 445 -25.94 29.83 -6.57
N LEU A 446 -25.09 28.94 -7.08
CA LEU A 446 -25.35 28.15 -8.29
C LEU A 446 -26.31 26.97 -8.03
N LEU A 447 -26.10 26.22 -6.96
CA LEU A 447 -26.66 24.88 -6.77
C LEU A 447 -27.80 24.83 -5.75
N ALA A 448 -27.80 25.70 -4.72
CA ALA A 448 -28.83 25.65 -3.69
C ALA A 448 -30.26 25.82 -4.27
N PRO A 449 -30.53 26.74 -5.23
CA PRO A 449 -31.84 26.85 -5.86
C PRO A 449 -32.27 25.58 -6.59
N LYS A 450 -31.33 24.87 -7.23
CA LYS A 450 -31.61 23.63 -7.97
C LYS A 450 -31.88 22.46 -7.03
N ILE A 451 -31.08 22.32 -5.97
CA ILE A 451 -31.23 21.29 -4.96
C ILE A 451 -32.55 21.49 -4.19
N ALA A 452 -32.91 22.74 -3.90
CA ALA A 452 -34.17 23.08 -3.24
C ALA A 452 -35.42 22.66 -4.03
N GLU A 453 -35.35 22.41 -5.35
CA GLU A 453 -36.46 21.84 -6.11
C GLU A 453 -36.69 20.34 -5.82
N VAL A 454 -35.66 19.65 -5.35
CA VAL A 454 -35.68 18.20 -5.07
C VAL A 454 -35.98 17.91 -3.60
N ILE A 455 -35.47 18.75 -2.69
CA ILE A 455 -35.60 18.56 -1.24
C ILE A 455 -36.66 19.47 -0.61
N ASP A 456 -37.22 19.06 0.52
CA ASP A 456 -38.00 19.90 1.42
C ASP A 456 -37.06 20.60 2.41
N PRO A 457 -36.84 21.93 2.29
CA PRO A 457 -35.90 22.67 3.12
C PRO A 457 -36.32 22.78 4.60
N GLU A 458 -37.55 22.41 4.95
CA GLU A 458 -37.96 22.32 6.37
C GLU A 458 -37.45 21.04 7.05
N GLN A 459 -37.06 20.04 6.26
CA GLN A 459 -36.68 18.70 6.71
C GLN A 459 -35.24 18.33 6.37
N LEU A 460 -34.68 18.86 5.28
CA LEU A 460 -33.30 18.68 4.89
C LEU A 460 -32.61 20.02 4.68
N GLU A 461 -31.38 20.10 5.13
CA GLU A 461 -30.52 21.27 5.00
C GLU A 461 -29.29 20.91 4.15
N LEU A 462 -28.96 21.79 3.21
CA LEU A 462 -27.71 21.73 2.46
C LEU A 462 -26.63 22.31 3.35
N MET A 463 -25.84 21.42 3.95
CA MET A 463 -24.86 21.78 4.97
C MET A 463 -23.64 22.45 4.35
N ARG A 464 -23.19 21.95 3.19
CA ARG A 464 -21.94 22.39 2.56
C ARG A 464 -21.86 21.94 1.10
N LEU A 465 -21.12 22.71 0.29
CA LEU A 465 -20.77 22.38 -1.08
C LEU A 465 -19.25 22.49 -1.31
N ASP A 466 -18.70 21.53 -2.04
CA ASP A 466 -17.29 21.39 -2.38
C ASP A 466 -17.13 20.74 -3.77
N PHE A 467 -15.90 20.57 -4.24
CA PHE A 467 -15.58 19.79 -5.44
C PHE A 467 -14.92 18.45 -5.11
N SER A 468 -15.19 17.45 -5.93
CA SER A 468 -14.41 16.22 -6.09
C SER A 468 -13.59 16.33 -7.37
N VAL A 469 -12.27 16.30 -7.24
CA VAL A 469 -11.32 16.62 -8.32
C VAL A 469 -10.49 15.38 -8.66
N LYS A 470 -10.48 15.00 -9.94
CA LYS A 470 -9.57 13.98 -10.47
C LYS A 470 -8.68 14.57 -11.57
N PRO A 471 -7.39 14.83 -11.28
CA PRO A 471 -6.42 15.23 -12.30
C PRO A 471 -6.21 14.13 -13.35
N PRO A 472 -5.63 14.43 -14.53
CA PRO A 472 -5.12 13.43 -15.47
C PRO A 472 -4.06 12.52 -14.81
N SER A 473 -4.44 11.32 -14.37
CA SER A 473 -3.53 10.40 -13.67
C SER A 473 -4.14 9.00 -13.53
N THR A 474 -3.28 7.99 -13.65
CA THR A 474 -3.63 6.59 -13.37
C THR A 474 -3.55 6.24 -11.87
N ASN A 475 -2.97 7.13 -11.03
CA ASN A 475 -2.75 6.91 -9.60
C ASN A 475 -3.72 7.73 -8.72
N ASN A 476 -4.99 7.80 -9.11
CA ASN A 476 -5.98 8.66 -8.43
C ASN A 476 -7.34 7.99 -8.22
N GLU A 477 -7.37 6.66 -8.11
CA GLU A 477 -8.59 5.91 -7.82
C GLU A 477 -8.96 6.01 -6.33
N PRO A 478 -10.06 6.70 -5.95
CA PRO A 478 -10.68 6.42 -4.67
C PRO A 478 -11.34 5.05 -4.81
N GLY A 479 -10.73 4.02 -4.21
CA GLY A 479 -11.26 2.65 -4.20
C GLY A 479 -12.69 2.58 -3.63
N PRO A 480 -13.36 1.41 -3.65
CA PRO A 480 -14.71 1.26 -3.10
C PRO A 480 -14.81 1.72 -1.65
N HIS A 481 -15.70 2.68 -1.40
CA HIS A 481 -15.92 3.26 -0.08
C HIS A 481 -17.38 3.67 0.11
N GLN A 482 -17.70 4.06 1.35
CA GLN A 482 -18.91 4.78 1.71
C GLN A 482 -18.50 6.16 2.22
N ASP A 483 -19.41 7.13 2.14
CA ASP A 483 -19.16 8.42 2.76
C ASP A 483 -19.23 8.33 4.29
N TYR A 484 -18.57 9.29 4.94
CA TYR A 484 -18.65 9.45 6.39
C TYR A 484 -20.08 9.74 6.81
N ALA A 485 -20.47 9.16 7.94
CA ALA A 485 -21.76 9.41 8.52
C ALA A 485 -21.82 10.88 8.98
N LEU A 486 -22.85 11.60 8.53
CA LEU A 486 -23.10 12.98 8.94
C LEU A 486 -23.99 13.04 10.19
N VAL A 487 -24.78 11.99 10.43
CA VAL A 487 -25.73 11.90 11.53
C VAL A 487 -25.67 10.53 12.18
N ASP A 488 -26.41 10.33 13.27
CA ASP A 488 -26.70 8.99 13.75
C ASP A 488 -27.64 8.29 12.77
N GLU A 489 -27.06 7.47 11.90
CA GLU A 489 -27.81 6.72 10.89
C GLU A 489 -28.69 5.63 11.48
N ARG A 490 -28.70 5.42 12.80
CA ARG A 490 -29.73 4.62 13.47
C ARG A 490 -31.04 5.38 13.61
N GLU A 491 -30.99 6.71 13.62
CA GLU A 491 -32.13 7.59 13.88
C GLU A 491 -32.56 8.37 12.63
N ALA A 492 -31.62 8.76 11.77
CA ALA A 492 -31.90 9.58 10.61
C ALA A 492 -31.13 9.12 9.36
N THR A 493 -31.21 9.89 8.28
CA THR A 493 -30.54 9.60 7.00
C THR A 493 -30.00 10.89 6.42
N SER A 494 -28.74 10.86 6.01
CA SER A 494 -28.08 11.93 5.27
C SER A 494 -27.82 11.51 3.83
N PHE A 495 -27.59 12.52 2.98
CA PHE A 495 -27.39 12.34 1.56
C PHE A 495 -26.20 13.15 1.06
N TYR A 496 -25.69 12.72 -0.09
CA TYR A 496 -24.73 13.46 -0.88
C TYR A 496 -25.32 13.77 -2.25
N ALA A 497 -25.34 15.05 -2.61
CA ALA A 497 -25.72 15.53 -3.93
C ALA A 497 -24.45 15.66 -4.78
N TRP A 498 -24.31 14.79 -5.77
CA TRP A 498 -23.14 14.75 -6.65
C TRP A 498 -23.55 15.19 -8.06
N ILE A 499 -22.83 16.17 -8.61
CA ILE A 499 -23.15 16.81 -9.89
C ILE A 499 -21.86 16.88 -10.73
N PRO A 500 -21.74 16.10 -11.81
CA PRO A 500 -20.60 16.16 -12.71
C PRO A 500 -20.58 17.51 -13.45
N LEU A 501 -19.42 18.11 -13.61
CA LEU A 501 -19.23 19.35 -14.38
C LEU A 501 -18.55 19.10 -15.73
N VAL A 502 -18.41 17.83 -16.10
CA VAL A 502 -17.98 17.33 -17.41
C VAL A 502 -18.74 16.03 -17.68
N ASP A 503 -18.86 15.62 -18.93
CA ASP A 503 -19.40 14.29 -19.24
C ASP A 503 -18.45 13.21 -18.72
N MET A 504 -18.98 12.17 -18.08
CA MET A 504 -18.20 11.13 -17.41
C MET A 504 -18.49 9.74 -17.95
N ASN A 505 -17.40 9.00 -18.15
CA ASN A 505 -17.39 7.64 -18.65
C ASN A 505 -16.25 6.85 -17.97
N GLU A 506 -16.02 5.61 -18.40
CA GLU A 506 -14.94 4.79 -17.83
C GLU A 506 -13.55 5.39 -17.97
N PHE A 507 -13.29 6.18 -19.01
CA PHE A 507 -11.96 6.71 -19.31
C PHE A 507 -11.56 7.84 -18.38
N ASN A 508 -12.51 8.69 -17.95
CA ASN A 508 -12.22 9.83 -17.09
C ASN A 508 -12.68 9.64 -15.62
N GLY A 509 -13.01 8.41 -15.24
CA GLY A 509 -13.33 8.06 -13.86
C GLY A 509 -14.76 8.42 -13.46
N THR A 510 -15.75 7.84 -14.17
CA THR A 510 -17.17 7.89 -13.80
C THR A 510 -17.50 7.11 -12.52
N LEU A 511 -18.68 7.37 -11.96
CA LEU A 511 -19.21 6.67 -10.78
C LEU A 511 -19.49 5.20 -11.07
N HIS A 512 -19.16 4.36 -10.09
CA HIS A 512 -19.64 2.99 -9.94
C HIS A 512 -20.34 2.91 -8.58
N VAL A 513 -21.53 2.31 -8.53
CA VAL A 513 -22.35 2.25 -7.32
C VAL A 513 -22.84 0.84 -7.10
N VAL A 514 -22.90 0.37 -5.85
CA VAL A 514 -23.50 -0.93 -5.49
C VAL A 514 -24.93 -0.68 -4.97
N PRO A 515 -25.98 -0.94 -5.77
CA PRO A 515 -27.35 -0.69 -5.34
C PRO A 515 -27.73 -1.48 -4.08
N GLY A 516 -28.42 -0.83 -3.14
CA GLY A 516 -28.92 -1.44 -1.90
C GLY A 516 -27.88 -1.59 -0.79
N SER A 517 -26.60 -1.29 -1.06
CA SER A 517 -25.49 -1.44 -0.11
C SER A 517 -25.53 -0.48 1.09
N HIS A 518 -26.33 0.58 1.05
CA HIS A 518 -26.59 1.44 2.22
C HIS A 518 -27.37 0.73 3.35
N ARG A 519 -27.90 -0.47 3.09
CA ARG A 519 -28.66 -1.25 4.06
C ARG A 519 -27.81 -2.14 4.96
N TYR A 520 -26.49 -2.19 4.74
CA TYR A 520 -25.60 -2.83 5.71
C TYR A 520 -25.59 -2.03 7.03
N THR A 521 -25.44 -2.72 8.15
CA THR A 521 -25.60 -2.13 9.49
C THR A 521 -24.34 -1.45 10.02
N ASN A 522 -23.35 -1.19 9.17
CA ASN A 522 -22.13 -0.46 9.50
C ASN A 522 -22.36 1.07 9.47
N MET A 523 -23.19 1.54 10.39
CA MET A 523 -23.70 2.92 10.48
C MET A 523 -22.75 3.91 11.15
N ILE A 524 -21.69 3.42 11.82
CA ILE A 524 -20.65 4.25 12.44
C ILE A 524 -19.48 4.30 11.45
N ARG A 525 -19.36 5.42 10.71
CA ARG A 525 -18.37 5.59 9.64
C ARG A 525 -17.65 6.93 9.77
N SER A 526 -16.33 6.90 9.73
CA SER A 526 -15.46 8.09 9.67
C SER A 526 -14.10 7.69 9.10
N PHE A 527 -13.24 8.67 8.79
CA PHE A 527 -11.85 8.41 8.40
C PHE A 527 -11.07 7.57 9.42
N HIS A 528 -11.39 7.72 10.71
CA HIS A 528 -10.69 7.07 11.82
C HIS A 528 -11.35 5.75 12.27
N VAL A 529 -12.41 5.32 11.58
CA VAL A 529 -13.11 4.07 11.86
C VAL A 529 -12.94 3.16 10.64
N PRO A 530 -12.24 2.01 10.76
CA PRO A 530 -12.01 1.11 9.63
C PRO A 530 -13.32 0.66 8.99
N SER A 531 -13.30 0.46 7.67
CA SER A 531 -14.49 0.10 6.92
C SER A 531 -14.77 -1.40 7.07
N THR A 532 -16.06 -1.76 7.15
CA THR A 532 -16.51 -3.16 7.17
C THR A 532 -16.22 -3.90 5.86
N PHE A 533 -15.87 -3.19 4.78
CA PHE A 533 -15.73 -3.77 3.43
C PHE A 533 -14.29 -3.88 2.93
N ASP A 534 -13.29 -3.53 3.74
CA ASP A 534 -11.87 -3.50 3.34
C ASP A 534 -11.37 -4.88 2.86
N GLU A 535 -11.93 -5.97 3.39
CA GLU A 535 -11.55 -7.35 3.03
C GLU A 535 -12.26 -7.89 1.78
N VAL A 536 -13.25 -7.17 1.23
CA VAL A 536 -14.12 -7.66 0.13
C VAL A 536 -14.19 -6.71 -1.07
N LEU A 537 -13.21 -5.83 -1.23
CA LEU A 537 -13.20 -4.81 -2.29
C LEU A 537 -13.39 -5.41 -3.70
N ASP A 538 -12.83 -6.58 -3.99
CA ASP A 538 -13.03 -7.25 -5.29
C ASP A 538 -14.48 -7.69 -5.51
N SER A 539 -15.13 -8.20 -4.47
CA SER A 539 -16.55 -8.57 -4.53
C SER A 539 -17.45 -7.34 -4.67
N VAL A 540 -17.09 -6.25 -3.99
CA VAL A 540 -17.76 -4.96 -4.12
C VAL A 540 -17.66 -4.43 -5.56
N ARG A 541 -16.46 -4.48 -6.17
CA ARG A 541 -16.25 -4.09 -7.57
C ARG A 541 -17.08 -4.93 -8.53
N ALA A 542 -17.09 -6.25 -8.33
CA ALA A 542 -17.86 -7.17 -9.16
C ALA A 542 -19.38 -6.94 -9.07
N ALA A 543 -19.86 -6.44 -7.93
CA ALA A 543 -21.27 -6.12 -7.69
C ALA A 543 -21.68 -4.70 -8.12
N ALA A 544 -20.73 -3.84 -8.43
CA ALA A 544 -21.00 -2.44 -8.75
C ALA A 544 -21.52 -2.26 -10.17
N LEU A 545 -22.47 -1.33 -10.33
CA LEU A 545 -22.97 -0.89 -11.61
C LEU A 545 -22.22 0.37 -12.05
N ARG A 546 -21.64 0.33 -13.25
CA ARG A 546 -21.10 1.52 -13.91
C ARG A 546 -22.22 2.52 -14.19
N PHE A 547 -21.96 3.77 -13.88
CA PHE A 547 -22.94 4.85 -13.96
C PHE A 547 -22.37 6.06 -14.70
N ASP A 548 -22.42 6.02 -16.03
CA ASP A 548 -22.00 7.14 -16.90
C ASP A 548 -22.95 8.33 -16.73
N CYS A 549 -22.38 9.52 -16.56
CA CYS A 549 -23.14 10.72 -16.23
C CYS A 549 -22.86 11.84 -17.23
N LEU A 550 -23.87 12.64 -17.55
CA LEU A 550 -23.73 13.86 -18.35
C LEU A 550 -23.45 15.06 -17.45
N ALA A 551 -22.69 16.03 -17.96
CA ALA A 551 -22.45 17.29 -17.25
C ALA A 551 -23.77 17.94 -16.83
N GLY A 552 -23.84 18.35 -15.57
CA GLY A 552 -25.02 18.99 -14.98
C GLY A 552 -26.10 18.02 -14.46
N GLU A 553 -25.92 16.69 -14.56
CA GLU A 553 -26.85 15.73 -13.94
C GLU A 553 -26.81 15.77 -12.41
N LEU A 554 -27.95 15.59 -11.75
CA LEU A 554 -27.98 15.38 -10.31
C LEU A 554 -28.06 13.89 -9.98
N ILE A 555 -27.09 13.44 -9.20
CA ILE A 555 -27.05 12.12 -8.59
C ILE A 555 -27.18 12.32 -7.09
N LEU A 556 -28.27 11.82 -6.51
CA LEU A 556 -28.49 11.88 -5.06
C LEU A 556 -28.20 10.50 -4.46
N MET A 557 -27.34 10.45 -3.45
CA MET A 557 -26.85 9.22 -2.83
C MET A 557 -27.12 9.26 -1.32
N VAL A 558 -27.59 8.16 -0.75
CA VAL A 558 -27.60 7.96 0.71
C VAL A 558 -26.14 7.79 1.15
N SER A 559 -25.72 8.46 2.22
CA SER A 559 -24.32 8.46 2.67
C SER A 559 -23.69 7.07 2.84
N GLY A 560 -24.50 6.05 3.14
CA GLY A 560 -24.04 4.68 3.28
C GLY A 560 -23.96 3.87 1.98
N VAL A 561 -24.28 4.42 0.80
CA VAL A 561 -24.19 3.63 -0.43
C VAL A 561 -22.71 3.45 -0.83
N ILE A 562 -22.31 2.21 -1.10
CA ILE A 562 -20.95 1.92 -1.54
C ILE A 562 -20.79 2.40 -2.98
N HIS A 563 -19.74 3.20 -3.22
CA HIS A 563 -19.42 3.73 -4.53
C HIS A 563 -17.90 3.91 -4.72
N PHE A 564 -17.48 4.09 -5.97
CA PHE A 564 -16.11 4.44 -6.35
C PHE A 564 -16.05 5.09 -7.73
N SER A 565 -14.85 5.50 -8.15
CA SER A 565 -14.61 5.88 -9.54
C SER A 565 -13.23 5.40 -10.00
N PRO A 566 -13.10 4.73 -11.16
CA PRO A 566 -11.81 4.32 -11.74
C PRO A 566 -10.88 5.51 -11.97
N PRO A 567 -9.57 5.29 -12.22
CA PRO A 567 -8.64 6.37 -12.52
C PRO A 567 -9.08 7.27 -13.66
N ASN A 568 -8.71 8.55 -13.59
CA ASN A 568 -8.92 9.48 -14.71
C ASN A 568 -7.75 9.34 -15.71
N SER A 569 -7.95 8.48 -16.70
CA SER A 569 -6.99 8.21 -17.79
C SER A 569 -7.10 9.19 -18.97
N SER A 570 -7.95 10.23 -18.86
CA SER A 570 -8.04 11.31 -19.85
C SER A 570 -6.94 12.36 -19.65
N ASP A 571 -6.86 13.32 -20.56
CA ASP A 571 -5.93 14.44 -20.55
C ASP A 571 -6.46 15.69 -19.82
N GLU A 572 -7.71 15.66 -19.35
CA GLU A 572 -8.39 16.79 -18.72
C GLU A 572 -8.76 16.51 -17.26
N VAL A 573 -8.88 17.57 -16.45
CA VAL A 573 -9.36 17.43 -15.06
C VAL A 573 -10.84 17.02 -15.07
N ARG A 574 -11.15 15.90 -14.43
CA ARG A 574 -12.54 15.50 -14.17
C ARG A 574 -13.02 16.18 -12.90
N LEU A 575 -14.04 17.03 -13.03
CA LEU A 575 -14.59 17.83 -11.95
C LEU A 575 -16.05 17.44 -11.66
N ALA A 576 -16.39 17.28 -10.37
CA ALA A 576 -17.77 17.19 -9.90
C ALA A 576 -17.99 18.11 -8.70
N ALA A 577 -19.14 18.76 -8.62
CA ALA A 577 -19.60 19.38 -7.38
C ALA A 577 -20.21 18.31 -6.46
N HIS A 578 -20.04 18.52 -5.15
CA HIS A 578 -20.40 17.57 -4.11
C HIS A 578 -21.03 18.33 -2.94
N GLY A 579 -22.27 17.98 -2.59
CA GLY A 579 -23.05 18.64 -1.54
C GLY A 579 -23.44 17.70 -0.42
N MET A 580 -23.26 18.14 0.83
CA MET A 580 -23.68 17.43 2.03
C MET A 580 -25.11 17.83 2.40
N LEU A 581 -26.01 16.86 2.52
CA LEU A 581 -27.40 17.08 2.92
C LEU A 581 -27.69 16.28 4.20
N ALA A 582 -28.18 16.96 5.23
CA ALA A 582 -28.56 16.31 6.47
C ALA A 582 -29.90 16.85 7.01
N PRO A 583 -30.60 16.09 7.87
CA PRO A 583 -31.86 16.52 8.45
C PRO A 583 -31.78 17.85 9.19
N SER A 584 -32.71 18.75 8.89
CA SER A 584 -32.80 20.04 9.57
C SER A 584 -33.00 19.85 11.07
N LYS A 585 -32.25 20.61 11.88
CA LYS A 585 -32.34 20.62 13.36
C LYS A 585 -31.85 19.34 14.06
N ILE A 586 -31.19 18.44 13.35
CA ILE A 586 -30.44 17.32 13.96
C ILE A 586 -28.95 17.70 13.93
N PRO A 587 -28.24 17.70 15.07
CA PRO A 587 -26.81 17.99 15.09
C PRO A 587 -26.04 16.93 14.30
N LEU A 588 -24.95 17.34 13.64
CA LEU A 588 -24.07 16.39 12.96
C LEU A 588 -23.35 15.51 13.98
N LYS A 589 -23.00 14.30 13.57
CA LYS A 589 -22.23 13.35 14.38
C LYS A 589 -20.85 13.17 13.77
N PHE A 590 -19.81 13.49 14.54
CA PHE A 590 -18.45 13.12 14.22
C PHE A 590 -18.04 11.90 15.03
N TYR A 591 -17.69 10.82 14.35
CA TYR A 591 -17.18 9.61 14.97
C TYR A 591 -15.66 9.62 14.93
N PHE A 592 -15.02 9.20 16.04
CA PHE A 592 -13.57 9.21 16.14
C PHE A 592 -13.06 8.04 16.98
N ALA A 593 -11.95 7.45 16.54
CA ALA A 593 -11.22 6.45 17.30
C ALA A 593 -9.72 6.64 17.06
N ASP A 594 -8.95 6.67 18.15
CA ASP A 594 -7.49 6.58 18.14
C ASP A 594 -7.04 5.75 19.35
N GLU A 595 -5.75 5.79 19.68
CA GLU A 595 -5.14 5.09 20.83
C GLU A 595 -5.70 5.49 22.20
N GLN A 596 -6.30 6.69 22.34
CA GLN A 596 -6.92 7.17 23.58
C GLN A 596 -8.38 6.70 23.70
N THR A 597 -9.01 6.28 22.60
CA THR A 597 -10.35 5.71 22.63
C THR A 597 -10.27 4.29 23.22
N PRO A 598 -11.17 3.90 24.15
CA PRO A 598 -11.15 2.55 24.69
C PRO A 598 -11.22 1.47 23.60
N GLU A 599 -10.51 0.36 23.80
CA GLU A 599 -10.40 -0.71 22.80
C GLU A 599 -11.79 -1.22 22.36
N GLY A 600 -11.95 -1.38 21.05
CA GLY A 600 -13.22 -1.81 20.45
C GLY A 600 -14.35 -0.78 20.54
N LYS A 601 -14.06 0.46 20.95
CA LYS A 601 -15.04 1.55 20.99
C LYS A 601 -14.80 2.61 19.92
N VAL A 602 -15.83 3.42 19.73
CA VAL A 602 -15.79 4.66 18.95
C VAL A 602 -16.42 5.77 19.78
N GLU A 603 -15.80 6.93 19.81
CA GLU A 603 -16.37 8.12 20.43
C GLU A 603 -17.23 8.87 19.42
N ALA A 604 -18.40 9.32 19.86
CA ALA A 604 -19.28 10.17 19.08
C ALA A 604 -19.28 11.58 19.68
N TYR A 605 -19.16 12.57 18.81
CA TYR A 605 -19.21 13.98 19.13
C TYR A 605 -20.36 14.64 18.36
N GLU A 606 -20.98 15.65 18.97
CA GLU A 606 -21.88 16.53 18.24
C GLU A 606 -21.09 17.68 17.62
N ALA A 607 -21.43 18.02 16.38
CA ALA A 607 -20.78 19.09 15.64
C ALA A 607 -21.82 19.89 14.84
N ASP A 608 -21.55 21.17 14.63
CA ASP A 608 -22.06 21.91 13.47
C ASP A 608 -21.15 21.65 12.26
N ILE A 609 -21.52 22.20 11.09
CA ILE A 609 -20.76 21.93 9.85
C ILE A 609 -19.32 22.45 9.92
N ASP A 610 -19.09 23.61 10.53
CA ASP A 610 -17.74 24.17 10.67
C ASP A 610 -16.88 23.33 11.60
N SER A 611 -17.43 22.90 12.74
CA SER A 611 -16.76 22.00 13.68
C SER A 611 -16.48 20.64 13.04
N TYR A 612 -17.42 20.09 12.27
CA TYR A 612 -17.24 18.83 11.56
C TYR A 612 -16.09 18.92 10.56
N VAL A 613 -16.06 19.97 9.74
CA VAL A 613 -14.99 20.21 8.76
C VAL A 613 -13.66 20.39 9.48
N ASN A 614 -13.59 21.21 10.53
CA ASN A 614 -12.37 21.41 11.29
C ASN A 614 -11.83 20.09 11.87
N GLN A 615 -12.71 19.20 12.33
CA GLN A 615 -12.33 17.88 12.86
C GLN A 615 -11.79 16.95 11.77
N LEU A 616 -12.25 17.05 10.51
CA LEU A 616 -11.64 16.33 9.39
C LEU A 616 -10.15 16.70 9.19
N HIS A 617 -9.75 17.93 9.55
CA HIS A 617 -8.37 18.41 9.45
C HIS A 617 -7.55 18.16 10.71
N GLN A 618 -8.17 18.31 11.89
CA GLN A 618 -7.48 18.30 13.19
C GLN A 618 -7.50 16.92 13.87
N GLY A 619 -8.40 16.03 13.45
CA GLY A 619 -8.61 14.73 14.08
C GLY A 619 -9.41 14.85 15.38
N ARG A 620 -8.81 14.39 16.48
CA ARG A 620 -9.47 14.31 17.80
C ARG A 620 -9.98 15.69 18.25
N PRO A 621 -11.26 15.84 18.65
CA PRO A 621 -11.75 17.07 19.26
C PRO A 621 -10.95 17.50 20.50
N HIS A 622 -10.89 18.80 20.79
CA HIS A 622 -10.14 19.35 21.91
C HIS A 622 -10.51 18.64 23.24
N PRO A 623 -9.58 18.39 24.18
CA PRO A 623 -9.85 17.65 25.42
C PRO A 623 -11.00 18.20 26.29
N ASP A 624 -11.30 19.49 26.16
CA ASP A 624 -12.43 20.13 26.87
C ASP A 624 -13.80 19.74 26.28
N VAL A 625 -13.83 19.21 25.07
CA VAL A 625 -15.02 18.67 24.41
C VAL A 625 -15.10 17.19 24.72
N GLN A 626 -16.04 16.82 25.58
CA GLN A 626 -16.26 15.42 25.95
C GLN A 626 -17.13 14.72 24.90
N PRO A 627 -16.88 13.43 24.61
CA PRO A 627 -17.75 12.67 23.73
C PRO A 627 -19.15 12.55 24.34
N ILE A 628 -20.17 12.70 23.51
CA ILE A 628 -21.56 12.54 23.94
C ILE A 628 -21.94 11.07 24.14
N GLN A 629 -21.22 10.17 23.48
CA GLN A 629 -21.42 8.73 23.58
C GLN A 629 -20.12 7.99 23.27
N ILE A 630 -19.93 6.87 23.96
CA ILE A 630 -18.93 5.86 23.61
C ILE A 630 -19.72 4.65 23.12
N LEU A 631 -19.50 4.28 21.86
CA LEU A 631 -20.22 3.25 21.14
C LEU A 631 -19.34 2.01 20.94
N GLU A 632 -19.97 0.84 20.81
CA GLU A 632 -19.27 -0.32 20.27
C GLU A 632 -18.84 -0.05 18.83
N ARG A 633 -17.60 -0.38 18.50
CA ARG A 633 -17.12 -0.36 17.12
C ARG A 633 -17.91 -1.39 16.31
N PRO A 634 -18.37 -1.07 15.08
CA PRO A 634 -19.01 -2.06 14.22
C PRO A 634 -18.11 -3.27 13.99
N PRO A 635 -18.67 -4.49 13.91
CA PRO A 635 -17.91 -5.68 13.56
C PRO A 635 -17.23 -5.49 12.20
N GLN A 636 -15.96 -5.88 12.14
CA GLN A 636 -15.08 -5.63 10.98
C GLN A 636 -15.06 -6.77 9.97
N SER A 637 -15.64 -7.93 10.28
CA SER A 637 -15.56 -9.10 9.38
C SER A 637 -16.66 -9.08 8.33
N MET A 638 -16.25 -9.02 7.07
CA MET A 638 -17.08 -9.29 5.91
C MET A 638 -16.34 -10.27 5.01
N THR A 639 -16.96 -11.41 4.68
CA THR A 639 -16.45 -12.33 3.67
C THR A 639 -17.15 -12.09 2.34
N PRO A 640 -16.55 -12.48 1.20
CA PRO A 640 -17.20 -12.42 -0.12
C PRO A 640 -18.60 -13.06 -0.12
N GLU A 641 -18.74 -14.22 0.53
CA GLU A 641 -19.98 -14.98 0.61
C GLU A 641 -21.05 -14.21 1.39
N ARG A 642 -20.68 -13.63 2.53
CA ARG A 642 -21.56 -12.83 3.38
C ARG A 642 -21.97 -11.54 2.67
N PHE A 643 -21.03 -10.84 2.02
CA PHE A 643 -21.33 -9.67 1.21
C PHE A 643 -22.33 -10.01 0.08
N LEU A 644 -22.06 -11.06 -0.70
CA LEU A 644 -22.98 -11.44 -1.78
C LEU A 644 -24.34 -11.91 -1.24
N ALA A 645 -24.38 -12.59 -0.10
CA ALA A 645 -25.63 -13.00 0.56
C ALA A 645 -26.44 -11.80 1.08
N GLY A 646 -25.77 -10.83 1.72
CA GLY A 646 -26.38 -9.58 2.16
C GLY A 646 -26.97 -8.81 0.98
N LEU A 647 -26.21 -8.68 -0.12
CA LEU A 647 -26.68 -8.00 -1.31
C LEU A 647 -27.90 -8.69 -1.93
N ARG A 648 -27.90 -10.04 -2.04
CA ARG A 648 -29.08 -10.81 -2.47
C ARG A 648 -30.29 -10.60 -1.56
N ALA A 649 -30.09 -10.53 -0.25
CA ALA A 649 -31.18 -10.24 0.68
C ALA A 649 -31.73 -8.81 0.55
N THR A 650 -30.91 -7.85 0.08
CA THR A 650 -31.43 -6.52 -0.26
C THR A 650 -32.32 -6.54 -1.50
N THR A 651 -32.02 -7.40 -2.48
CA THR A 651 -32.82 -7.55 -3.71
C THR A 651 -34.06 -8.41 -3.52
N ASP A 652 -34.02 -9.42 -2.62
CA ASP A 652 -35.11 -10.38 -2.37
C ASP A 652 -36.14 -9.88 -1.35
N ALA A 653 -35.89 -8.78 -0.65
CA ALA A 653 -36.87 -8.10 0.22
C ALA A 653 -38.05 -7.46 -0.56
N GLN A 654 -38.29 -7.92 -1.79
CA GLN A 654 -39.48 -7.70 -2.62
C GLN A 654 -40.69 -8.39 -1.98
N GLY A 655 -41.21 -7.77 -0.92
CA GLY A 655 -42.59 -7.90 -0.49
C GLY A 655 -43.38 -6.69 -0.96
#